data_AF-A0A9E0HCW9-F1
#
_entry.id   AF-A0A9E0HCW9-F1
#
_cell.length_a   1.000
_cell.length_b   1.000
_cell.length_c   1.000
_cell.angle_alpha   90.00
_cell.angle_beta   90.00
_cell.angle_gamma   90.00
#
_symmetry.space_group_name_H-M   'P 1'
#
loop_
_entity.id
_entity.type
_entity.pdbx_description
1 polymer ?
#
loop_
_entity_poly.entity_id
_entity_poly.type
_entity_poly.pdbx_seq_one_letter_code
_entity_poly.pdbx_strand_id
1 'polypeptide(L)'
;MTVKLRRRRYLALAITAGVVAAGATALPPLASADESSRRRLRDEIDRLLSDIASELRDVPGDSGTSDLERTIDYAGRVAEKARDLKNEAEDDSDARKIGESYPDIASRYRDHAGYLRELKNGYRKLDEWPRRCETAGRELAERMRAYTNAGDPRGADEIPKLAREFGRVGKDALEQGERIRSEMATWADRADDFSYSDGRWSDVRGNLASAARALLEHTQRQHEQVKRDDVCGYLAREDRNPAVEEAMRKLYEGKRGIEALYEAMDRQLGEIASSLDRLEGDSSDSDLGAAESRLGDLERNLEQLDRVRGADPEARRRVETWRAIARANREAVAQLRLLKQAQFAADRAPEKCGEANARLGEVVRRYVDVQDTKGKTMIPTFARNLAGPIKDGLAKTDQQHSAMERAMSEAGRFTPSEGRWRDVAERSRASASAMFEHWKKAREAAHAACDDLARGEDNPTVIKAVKAIDESISSNERELLLLQNEVQRWYDGIVELRGWYKQDTAAVREAVCNLDDSPGDPEAGAEVEARVKQIADRMRDRIGPRWSTIRSEAATMTATADRLLAKNDDEVKKGAEKAKERIARVIASLTNVMNDELYGSNDPQLRAKMETGKNEHKRIQADSSKCTVAELSVGNRRIDCIRVDGNVCYVVEIKPNNDKARVRGNEQIKAGIDNITDALRGKTKRAELTGNFEVFRACFDEGATKATLKEELRVYELCPPDGELFRDFVVP
;
A
#
# COMPACT_ATOMS: atom_id res chain seq x y z
N MET A 1 -2.76 42.34 -10.97
CA MET A 1 -1.89 43.29 -10.24
C MET A 1 -0.59 42.57 -9.92
N THR A 2 0.50 43.05 -10.50
CA THR A 2 1.80 42.36 -10.63
C THR A 2 2.84 43.03 -9.74
N VAL A 3 3.59 42.23 -8.98
CA VAL A 3 4.65 42.65 -8.06
C VAL A 3 5.91 43.05 -8.85
N LYS A 4 6.58 44.16 -8.46
CA LYS A 4 7.92 44.53 -8.93
C LYS A 4 8.87 44.83 -7.77
N LEU A 5 9.93 44.03 -7.72
CA LEU A 5 11.18 44.22 -6.96
C LEU A 5 11.97 45.46 -7.44
N ARG A 6 12.73 46.10 -6.54
CA ARG A 6 13.84 47.00 -6.89
C ARG A 6 15.12 46.65 -6.12
N ARG A 7 16.20 46.45 -6.90
CA ARG A 7 17.62 46.42 -6.52
C ARG A 7 18.25 47.82 -6.62
N ARG A 8 19.35 48.04 -5.89
CA ARG A 8 20.60 48.81 -6.21
C ARG A 8 21.47 48.77 -4.92
N ARG A 9 22.72 48.28 -4.79
CA ARG A 9 24.02 48.27 -5.49
C ARG A 9 24.85 49.58 -5.45
N TYR A 10 25.93 49.48 -4.66
CA TYR A 10 27.30 50.03 -4.72
C TYR A 10 27.62 51.52 -4.55
N LEU A 11 28.64 51.78 -3.70
CA LEU A 11 29.76 52.67 -4.02
C LEU A 11 31.06 52.16 -3.37
N ALA A 12 32.18 52.34 -4.05
CA ALA A 12 33.54 51.94 -3.67
C ALA A 12 34.50 53.13 -3.84
N LEU A 13 35.56 53.20 -3.02
CA LEU A 13 36.79 54.01 -3.14
C LEU A 13 37.71 53.56 -1.98
N ALA A 14 38.91 52.98 -2.06
CA ALA A 14 40.10 53.00 -2.94
C ALA A 14 41.22 53.97 -2.50
N ILE A 15 42.43 53.41 -2.37
CA ILE A 15 43.80 54.02 -2.44
C ILE A 15 44.32 54.57 -1.07
N THR A 16 45.54 54.32 -0.54
CA THR A 16 46.90 54.21 -1.14
C THR A 16 47.90 53.53 -0.18
N ALA A 17 49.01 53.05 -0.76
CA ALA A 17 50.15 52.38 -0.15
C ALA A 17 51.17 53.31 0.54
N GLY A 18 52.00 52.73 1.42
CA GLY A 18 53.25 53.32 1.92
C GLY A 18 54.22 52.24 2.39
N VAL A 19 55.31 52.05 1.65
CA VAL A 19 56.46 51.17 1.94
C VAL A 19 57.55 51.99 2.63
N VAL A 20 58.12 51.51 3.74
CA VAL A 20 59.48 51.87 4.18
C VAL A 20 60.17 50.63 4.76
N ALA A 21 61.41 50.42 4.32
CA ALA A 21 62.26 49.28 4.64
C ALA A 21 63.29 49.59 5.74
N ALA A 22 63.66 48.50 6.44
CA ALA A 22 64.98 48.15 6.99
C ALA A 22 65.61 48.98 8.13
N GLY A 23 65.92 48.26 9.22
CA GLY A 23 66.90 48.64 10.24
C GLY A 23 67.03 47.56 11.32
N ALA A 24 68.07 46.72 11.22
CA ALA A 24 68.38 45.70 12.21
C ALA A 24 69.28 46.27 13.32
N THR A 25 68.83 46.17 14.58
CA THR A 25 69.67 46.26 15.78
C THR A 25 69.11 45.32 16.85
N ALA A 26 69.95 44.43 17.36
CA ALA A 26 69.65 43.50 18.44
C ALA A 26 69.54 44.21 19.81
N LEU A 27 68.80 43.57 20.74
CA LEU A 27 68.58 43.80 22.19
C LEU A 27 67.09 44.08 22.50
N PRO A 28 66.51 43.72 23.68
CA PRO A 28 66.74 42.66 24.68
C PRO A 28 65.53 41.67 24.66
N PRO A 29 65.26 40.72 25.59
CA PRO A 29 64.12 39.80 25.42
C PRO A 29 62.82 40.60 25.41
N LEU A 30 62.12 40.57 24.28
CA LEU A 30 60.73 41.01 24.18
C LEU A 30 59.95 40.20 25.21
N ALA A 31 59.55 40.84 26.32
CA ALA A 31 58.27 40.51 26.90
C ALA A 31 57.28 40.64 25.73
N SER A 32 56.79 39.51 25.24
CA SER A 32 56.03 39.43 24.01
C SER A 32 54.86 40.42 24.08
N ALA A 33 54.64 41.18 23.00
CA ALA A 33 53.52 42.11 22.88
C ALA A 33 52.16 41.43 23.19
N ASP A 34 52.16 40.10 23.10
CA ASP A 34 51.05 39.17 23.27
C ASP A 34 50.51 39.16 24.72
N GLU A 35 51.34 39.36 25.76
CA GLU A 35 50.87 39.39 27.16
C GLU A 35 49.99 40.61 27.46
N SER A 36 50.31 41.77 26.85
CA SER A 36 49.53 43.00 27.05
C SER A 36 48.16 42.92 26.38
N SER A 37 48.09 42.29 25.21
CA SER A 37 46.85 42.02 24.48
C SER A 37 45.95 41.03 25.21
N ARG A 38 46.52 39.92 25.73
CA ARG A 38 45.77 38.93 26.54
C ARG A 38 45.10 39.57 27.75
N ARG A 39 45.84 40.38 28.52
CA ARG A 39 45.29 41.08 29.71
C ARG A 39 44.15 42.01 29.34
N ARG A 40 44.31 42.83 28.28
CA ARG A 40 43.25 43.73 27.81
C ARG A 40 41.98 42.97 27.44
N LEU A 41 42.10 41.86 26.72
CA LEU A 41 40.95 41.03 26.33
C LEU A 41 40.24 40.41 27.53
N ARG A 42 40.97 39.96 28.55
CA ARG A 42 40.37 39.48 29.82
C ARG A 42 39.62 40.58 30.55
N ASP A 43 40.22 41.76 30.70
CA ASP A 43 39.59 42.91 31.36
C ASP A 43 38.31 43.37 30.63
N GLU A 44 38.31 43.32 29.29
CA GLU A 44 37.12 43.60 28.47
C GLU A 44 36.02 42.56 28.68
N ILE A 45 36.37 41.26 28.73
CA ILE A 45 35.43 40.17 29.03
C ILE A 45 34.83 40.35 30.44
N ASP A 46 35.65 40.60 31.45
CA ASP A 46 35.20 40.78 32.83
C ASP A 46 34.31 42.01 33.01
N ARG A 47 34.61 43.10 32.29
CA ARG A 47 33.73 44.28 32.25
C ARG A 47 32.37 43.94 31.64
N LEU A 48 32.33 43.27 30.48
CA LEU A 48 31.08 42.88 29.85
C LEU A 48 30.25 41.94 30.74
N LEU A 49 30.87 40.99 31.43
CA LEU A 49 30.18 40.12 32.38
C LEU A 49 29.64 40.90 33.59
N SER A 50 30.37 41.91 34.06
CA SER A 50 29.91 42.81 35.12
C SER A 50 28.72 43.68 34.66
N ASP A 51 28.75 44.16 33.41
CA ASP A 51 27.65 44.92 32.80
C ASP A 51 26.41 44.04 32.66
N ILE A 52 26.55 42.80 32.17
CA ILE A 52 25.46 41.82 32.13
C ILE A 52 24.86 41.61 33.52
N ALA A 53 25.71 41.37 34.52
CA ALA A 53 25.27 41.17 35.89
C ALA A 53 24.53 42.40 36.44
N SER A 54 24.97 43.62 36.11
CA SER A 54 24.32 44.84 36.56
C SER A 54 22.93 45.02 35.96
N GLU A 55 22.81 44.92 34.64
CA GLU A 55 21.55 45.06 33.91
C GLU A 55 20.51 44.03 34.39
N LEU A 56 20.92 42.78 34.64
CA LEU A 56 20.03 41.73 35.17
C LEU A 56 19.40 42.09 36.54
N ARG A 57 20.07 42.88 37.38
CA ARG A 57 19.50 43.30 38.69
C ARG A 57 18.34 44.28 38.53
N ASP A 58 18.33 45.06 37.45
CA ASP A 58 17.34 46.10 37.22
C ASP A 58 16.10 45.57 36.48
N VAL A 59 16.20 44.41 35.82
CA VAL A 59 15.12 43.76 35.05
C VAL A 59 13.80 43.63 35.81
N PRO A 60 13.73 43.24 37.10
CA PRO A 60 12.46 43.17 37.81
C PRO A 60 11.77 44.54 37.94
N GLY A 61 12.54 45.62 38.08
CA GLY A 61 12.04 46.98 38.34
C GLY A 61 11.72 47.81 37.09
N ASP A 62 12.31 47.50 35.94
CA ASP A 62 12.06 48.25 34.70
C ASP A 62 10.69 47.92 34.08
N SER A 63 10.15 48.82 33.26
CA SER A 63 8.91 48.63 32.51
C SER A 63 9.10 47.94 31.15
N GLY A 64 10.35 47.81 30.67
CA GLY A 64 10.71 47.32 29.34
C GLY A 64 11.47 45.99 29.33
N THR A 65 11.88 45.57 28.12
CA THR A 65 12.79 44.46 27.85
C THR A 65 14.18 44.94 27.40
N SER A 66 14.41 46.25 27.39
CA SER A 66 15.63 46.87 26.85
C SER A 66 16.88 46.41 27.56
N ASP A 67 16.80 46.16 28.86
CA ASP A 67 17.95 45.76 29.68
C ASP A 67 18.38 44.33 29.34
N LEU A 68 17.40 43.46 29.04
CA LEU A 68 17.64 42.08 28.57
C LEU A 68 18.22 42.03 27.16
N GLU A 69 17.80 42.94 26.29
CA GLU A 69 18.38 43.04 24.94
C GLU A 69 19.86 43.46 25.00
N ARG A 70 20.20 44.39 25.91
CA ARG A 70 21.58 44.78 26.17
C ARG A 70 22.40 43.61 26.72
N THR A 71 21.87 42.82 27.66
CA THR A 71 22.62 41.68 28.21
C THR A 71 22.89 40.59 27.17
N ILE A 72 21.93 40.31 26.28
CA ILE A 72 22.08 39.36 25.18
C ILE A 72 23.15 39.85 24.18
N ASP A 73 23.19 41.16 23.89
CA ASP A 73 24.23 41.77 23.06
C ASP A 73 25.62 41.68 23.72
N TYR A 74 25.73 42.06 25.00
CA TYR A 74 26.97 41.97 25.77
C TYR A 74 27.52 40.53 25.80
N ALA A 75 26.67 39.52 25.95
CA ALA A 75 27.10 38.13 25.88
C ALA A 75 27.62 37.75 24.48
N GLY A 76 27.01 38.27 23.42
CA GLY A 76 27.54 38.14 22.05
C GLY A 76 28.95 38.71 21.93
N ARG A 77 29.21 39.87 22.54
CA ARG A 77 30.54 40.51 22.59
C ARG A 77 31.52 39.73 23.45
N VAL A 78 31.09 39.13 24.57
CA VAL A 78 31.92 38.20 25.37
C VAL A 78 32.38 37.02 24.51
N ALA A 79 31.49 36.42 23.72
CA ALA A 79 31.84 35.31 22.84
C ALA A 79 32.86 35.70 21.76
N GLU A 80 32.73 36.91 21.19
CA GLU A 80 33.69 37.46 20.23
C GLU A 80 35.07 37.67 20.88
N LYS A 81 35.12 38.39 22.02
CA LYS A 81 36.37 38.66 22.74
C LYS A 81 37.06 37.41 23.27
N ALA A 82 36.31 36.39 23.65
CA ALA A 82 36.88 35.12 24.05
C ALA A 82 37.54 34.38 22.86
N ARG A 83 36.95 34.45 21.65
CA ARG A 83 37.61 33.90 20.45
C ARG A 83 38.88 34.65 20.10
N ASP A 84 38.88 35.98 20.24
CA ASP A 84 40.10 36.79 20.08
C ASP A 84 41.16 36.35 21.10
N LEU A 85 40.77 36.20 22.37
CA LEU A 85 41.67 35.76 23.45
C LEU A 85 42.23 34.35 23.20
N LYS A 86 41.44 33.45 22.59
CA LYS A 86 41.91 32.11 22.19
C LYS A 86 43.06 32.18 21.20
N ASN A 87 43.00 33.09 20.23
CA ASN A 87 44.04 33.25 19.22
C ASN A 87 45.34 33.80 19.81
N GLU A 88 45.23 34.61 20.87
CA GLU A 88 46.35 35.24 21.57
C GLU A 88 46.87 34.42 22.77
N ALA A 89 46.25 33.26 23.06
CA ALA A 89 46.44 32.54 24.32
C ALA A 89 47.86 31.96 24.50
N GLU A 90 48.57 31.65 23.41
CA GLU A 90 49.88 30.96 23.45
C GLU A 90 49.87 29.81 24.47
N ASP A 91 50.80 29.81 25.44
CA ASP A 91 50.92 28.82 26.52
C ASP A 91 50.13 29.19 27.81
N ASP A 92 49.37 30.27 27.80
CA ASP A 92 48.58 30.70 28.96
C ASP A 92 47.31 29.84 29.09
N SER A 93 47.32 28.96 30.09
CA SER A 93 46.24 28.01 30.37
C SER A 93 44.89 28.68 30.67
N ASP A 94 44.91 29.86 31.30
CA ASP A 94 43.69 30.57 31.68
C ASP A 94 43.07 31.27 30.46
N ALA A 95 43.90 31.88 29.61
CA ALA A 95 43.44 32.48 28.35
C ALA A 95 42.86 31.41 27.43
N ARG A 96 43.52 30.25 27.37
CA ARG A 96 43.04 29.10 26.60
C ARG A 96 41.70 28.58 27.15
N LYS A 97 41.58 28.39 28.47
CA LYS A 97 40.33 27.96 29.12
C LYS A 97 39.18 28.94 28.81
N ILE A 98 39.41 30.24 28.98
CA ILE A 98 38.39 31.27 28.68
C ILE A 98 38.04 31.24 27.19
N GLY A 99 39.04 31.29 26.32
CA GLY A 99 38.82 31.37 24.88
C GLY A 99 38.16 30.12 24.27
N GLU A 100 38.35 28.95 24.89
CA GLU A 100 37.69 27.71 24.49
C GLU A 100 36.26 27.58 25.02
N SER A 101 36.01 27.95 26.28
CA SER A 101 34.73 27.68 26.94
C SER A 101 33.72 28.83 26.85
N TYR A 102 34.17 30.09 26.95
CA TYR A 102 33.27 31.25 27.08
C TYR A 102 32.39 31.50 25.85
N PRO A 103 32.80 31.24 24.60
CA PRO A 103 31.90 31.38 23.46
C PRO A 103 30.65 30.49 23.55
N ASP A 104 30.81 29.25 24.03
CA ASP A 104 29.69 28.32 24.23
C ASP A 104 28.82 28.75 25.41
N ILE A 105 29.45 29.11 26.54
CA ILE A 105 28.74 29.59 27.75
C ILE A 105 27.92 30.84 27.43
N ALA A 106 28.49 31.80 26.72
CA ALA A 106 27.79 33.01 26.30
C ALA A 106 26.62 32.70 25.36
N SER A 107 26.76 31.71 24.47
CA SER A 107 25.65 31.24 23.64
C SER A 107 24.52 30.68 24.50
N ARG A 108 24.83 29.78 25.45
CA ARG A 108 23.83 29.24 26.38
C ARG A 108 23.17 30.33 27.19
N TYR A 109 23.95 31.27 27.74
CA TYR A 109 23.39 32.42 28.46
C TYR A 109 22.37 33.20 27.63
N ARG A 110 22.65 33.46 26.35
CA ARG A 110 21.71 34.17 25.46
C ARG A 110 20.38 33.42 25.31
N ASP A 111 20.44 32.10 25.22
CA ASP A 111 19.23 31.26 25.18
C ASP A 111 18.43 31.38 26.49
N HIS A 112 19.12 31.30 27.64
CA HIS A 112 18.49 31.42 28.96
C HIS A 112 17.93 32.84 29.24
N ALA A 113 18.64 33.89 28.83
CA ALA A 113 18.16 35.27 28.89
C ALA A 113 16.95 35.50 27.96
N GLY A 114 16.84 34.73 26.88
CA GLY A 114 15.64 34.69 26.03
C GLY A 114 14.38 34.29 26.82
N TYR A 115 14.46 33.31 27.71
CA TYR A 115 13.33 32.94 28.58
C TYR A 115 13.00 34.03 29.61
N LEU A 116 14.01 34.73 30.13
CA LEU A 116 13.78 35.88 31.02
C LEU A 116 13.05 37.04 30.30
N ARG A 117 13.27 37.19 28.99
CA ARG A 117 12.51 38.14 28.17
C ARG A 117 11.05 37.73 28.01
N GLU A 118 10.78 36.45 27.79
CA GLU A 118 9.40 35.96 27.73
C GLU A 118 8.67 36.11 29.07
N LEU A 119 9.36 35.87 30.19
CA LEU A 119 8.84 36.22 31.53
C LEU A 119 8.40 37.67 31.61
N LYS A 120 9.25 38.61 31.18
CA LYS A 120 8.95 40.04 31.25
C LYS A 120 7.76 40.42 30.36
N ASN A 121 7.60 39.79 29.21
CA ASN A 121 6.45 39.99 28.33
C ASN A 121 5.15 39.43 28.94
N GLY A 122 5.21 38.25 29.56
CA GLY A 122 4.08 37.64 30.28
C GLY A 122 3.62 38.52 31.46
N TYR A 123 4.57 39.02 32.24
CA TYR A 123 4.37 39.98 33.34
C TYR A 123 3.51 41.16 32.90
N ARG A 124 3.86 41.82 31.77
CA ARG A 124 3.16 43.03 31.30
C ARG A 124 1.72 42.74 30.87
N LYS A 125 1.48 41.59 30.23
CA LYS A 125 0.14 41.19 29.81
C LYS A 125 -0.77 40.96 31.02
N LEU A 126 -0.22 40.40 32.11
CA LEU A 126 -1.01 40.10 33.30
C LEU A 126 -1.42 41.38 34.06
N ASP A 127 -0.53 42.38 34.14
CA ASP A 127 -0.77 43.67 34.82
C ASP A 127 -1.94 44.48 34.21
N GLU A 128 -2.32 44.22 32.94
CA GLU A 128 -3.43 44.94 32.29
C GLU A 128 -4.82 44.41 32.69
N TRP A 129 -4.93 43.14 33.10
CA TRP A 129 -6.22 42.49 33.30
C TRP A 129 -7.08 43.08 34.42
N PRO A 130 -6.55 43.43 35.62
CA PRO A 130 -7.35 44.01 36.68
C PRO A 130 -8.13 45.25 36.22
N ARG A 131 -7.47 46.17 35.52
CA ARG A 131 -8.08 47.41 35.01
C ARG A 131 -9.15 47.14 33.95
N ARG A 132 -8.94 46.13 33.10
CA ARG A 132 -9.92 45.72 32.08
C ARG A 132 -11.19 45.16 32.74
N CYS A 133 -11.05 44.27 33.72
CA CYS A 133 -12.19 43.72 34.45
C CYS A 133 -12.95 44.77 35.25
N GLU A 134 -12.26 45.69 35.94
CA GLU A 134 -12.89 46.79 36.67
C GLU A 134 -13.69 47.72 35.75
N THR A 135 -13.17 47.97 34.54
CA THR A 135 -13.87 48.79 33.53
C THR A 135 -15.12 48.08 33.01
N ALA A 136 -14.99 46.80 32.63
CA ALA A 136 -16.10 45.96 32.20
C ALA A 136 -17.19 45.83 33.29
N GLY A 137 -16.79 45.65 34.56
CA GLY A 137 -17.71 45.58 35.69
C GLY A 137 -18.50 46.87 35.91
N ARG A 138 -17.84 48.03 35.77
CA ARG A 138 -18.51 49.35 35.85
C ARG A 138 -19.52 49.54 34.72
N GLU A 139 -19.15 49.22 33.49
CA GLU A 139 -20.05 49.33 32.33
C GLU A 139 -21.26 48.40 32.45
N LEU A 140 -21.07 47.16 32.90
CA LEU A 140 -22.16 46.23 33.18
C LEU A 140 -23.12 46.82 34.23
N ALA A 141 -22.60 47.31 35.36
CA ALA A 141 -23.41 47.90 36.42
C ALA A 141 -24.20 49.13 35.95
N GLU A 142 -23.61 49.99 35.13
CA GLU A 142 -24.28 51.16 34.54
C GLU A 142 -25.43 50.76 33.62
N ARG A 143 -25.20 49.81 32.69
CA ARG A 143 -26.24 49.34 31.77
C ARG A 143 -27.38 48.65 32.50
N MET A 144 -27.10 47.85 33.53
CA MET A 144 -28.14 47.22 34.35
C MET A 144 -28.99 48.24 35.11
N ARG A 145 -28.38 49.31 35.65
CA ARG A 145 -29.11 50.40 36.32
C ARG A 145 -30.10 51.11 35.41
N ALA A 146 -29.79 51.24 34.13
CA ALA A 146 -30.71 51.85 33.17
C ALA A 146 -32.05 51.09 33.09
N TYR A 147 -32.01 49.76 33.09
CA TYR A 147 -33.23 48.93 33.10
C TYR A 147 -33.93 48.95 34.46
N THR A 148 -33.18 48.76 35.55
CA THR A 148 -33.78 48.65 36.90
C THR A 148 -34.41 49.96 37.37
N ASN A 149 -33.77 51.11 37.14
CA ASN A 149 -34.31 52.41 37.54
C ASN A 149 -35.54 52.81 36.73
N ALA A 150 -35.61 52.40 35.45
CA ALA A 150 -36.77 52.65 34.60
C ALA A 150 -37.93 51.67 34.87
N GLY A 151 -37.70 50.59 35.63
CA GLY A 151 -38.64 49.48 35.74
C GLY A 151 -38.96 48.86 34.37
N ASP A 152 -38.00 48.88 33.45
CA ASP A 152 -38.20 48.44 32.07
C ASP A 152 -38.28 46.91 32.01
N PRO A 153 -39.42 46.32 31.60
CA PRO A 153 -39.58 44.87 31.56
C PRO A 153 -38.59 44.20 30.61
N ARG A 154 -38.03 44.90 29.62
CA ARG A 154 -36.97 44.36 28.74
C ARG A 154 -35.70 44.00 29.51
N GLY A 155 -35.48 44.62 30.67
CA GLY A 155 -34.35 44.29 31.54
C GLY A 155 -34.30 42.82 31.93
N ALA A 156 -35.46 42.15 32.01
CA ALA A 156 -35.58 40.71 32.23
C ALA A 156 -34.77 39.87 31.23
N ASP A 157 -34.84 40.26 29.95
CA ASP A 157 -34.20 39.57 28.84
C ASP A 157 -32.77 40.10 28.56
N GLU A 158 -32.56 41.40 28.73
CA GLU A 158 -31.32 42.07 28.33
C GLU A 158 -30.21 42.00 29.39
N ILE A 159 -30.54 42.02 30.69
CA ILE A 159 -29.52 41.95 31.75
C ILE A 159 -28.72 40.63 31.69
N PRO A 160 -29.32 39.44 31.54
CA PRO A 160 -28.54 38.20 31.38
C PRO A 160 -27.66 38.20 30.12
N LYS A 161 -28.11 38.82 29.02
CA LYS A 161 -27.28 38.93 27.81
C LYS A 161 -26.06 39.80 28.06
N LEU A 162 -26.23 40.95 28.71
CA LEU A 162 -25.13 41.81 29.13
C LEU A 162 -24.20 41.08 30.10
N ALA A 163 -24.74 40.37 31.09
CA ALA A 163 -23.95 39.61 32.04
C ALA A 163 -23.05 38.56 31.37
N ARG A 164 -23.56 37.87 30.34
CA ARG A 164 -22.75 36.94 29.51
C ARG A 164 -21.75 37.66 28.61
N GLU A 165 -22.12 38.78 28.00
CA GLU A 165 -21.22 39.58 27.15
C GLU A 165 -20.00 40.05 27.96
N PHE A 166 -20.22 40.70 29.09
CA PHE A 166 -19.17 41.21 29.94
C PHE A 166 -18.47 40.09 30.74
N GLY A 167 -19.18 39.02 31.10
CA GLY A 167 -18.59 37.90 31.81
C GLY A 167 -17.56 37.11 31.00
N ARG A 168 -17.62 37.15 29.67
CA ARG A 168 -16.53 36.66 28.80
C ARG A 168 -15.20 37.35 29.08
N VAL A 169 -15.21 38.67 29.31
CA VAL A 169 -13.98 39.42 29.67
C VAL A 169 -13.37 38.86 30.95
N GLY A 170 -14.20 38.56 31.96
CA GLY A 170 -13.76 37.95 33.22
C GLY A 170 -13.21 36.54 33.03
N LYS A 171 -13.91 35.69 32.26
CA LYS A 171 -13.47 34.31 31.96
C LYS A 171 -12.16 34.31 31.17
N ASP A 172 -12.06 35.12 30.13
CA ASP A 172 -10.86 35.27 29.31
C ASP A 172 -9.68 35.74 30.16
N ALA A 173 -9.89 36.72 31.06
CA ALA A 173 -8.85 37.20 31.96
C ALA A 173 -8.34 36.09 32.91
N LEU A 174 -9.25 35.27 33.48
CA LEU A 174 -8.87 34.16 34.36
C LEU A 174 -8.15 33.05 33.60
N GLU A 175 -8.63 32.68 32.41
CA GLU A 175 -8.01 31.64 31.58
C GLU A 175 -6.62 32.07 31.09
N GLN A 176 -6.50 33.30 30.55
CA GLN A 176 -5.22 33.85 30.11
C GLN A 176 -4.27 34.05 31.29
N GLY A 177 -4.77 34.48 32.44
CA GLY A 177 -3.98 34.62 33.67
C GLY A 177 -3.37 33.29 34.12
N GLU A 178 -4.16 32.21 34.15
CA GLU A 178 -3.67 30.88 34.53
C GLU A 178 -2.66 30.34 33.50
N ARG A 179 -2.92 30.56 32.20
CA ARG A 179 -2.00 30.19 31.12
C ARG A 179 -0.65 30.90 31.25
N ILE A 180 -0.68 32.23 31.42
CA ILE A 180 0.52 33.05 31.62
C ILE A 180 1.27 32.58 32.88
N ARG A 181 0.57 32.32 33.98
CA ARG A 181 1.21 31.81 35.21
C ARG A 181 1.98 30.51 34.97
N SER A 182 1.37 29.56 34.27
CA SER A 182 1.99 28.27 33.95
C SER A 182 3.19 28.41 33.01
N GLU A 183 3.07 29.23 31.98
CA GLU A 183 4.17 29.54 31.05
C GLU A 183 5.33 30.22 31.79
N MET A 184 5.02 31.14 32.69
CA MET A 184 6.02 31.86 33.47
C MET A 184 6.76 30.97 34.47
N ALA A 185 6.09 30.00 35.10
CA ALA A 185 6.81 29.01 35.92
C ALA A 185 7.85 28.26 35.07
N THR A 186 7.47 27.83 33.87
CA THR A 186 8.36 27.12 32.94
C THR A 186 9.54 28.00 32.50
N TRP A 187 9.29 29.25 32.11
CA TRP A 187 10.35 30.16 31.69
C TRP A 187 11.28 30.55 32.85
N ALA A 188 10.77 30.63 34.08
CA ALA A 188 11.59 30.87 35.27
C ALA A 188 12.53 29.70 35.55
N ASP A 189 12.04 28.46 35.50
CA ASP A 189 12.88 27.27 35.63
C ASP A 189 13.96 27.24 34.54
N ARG A 190 13.56 27.51 33.28
CA ARG A 190 14.50 27.57 32.16
C ARG A 190 15.52 28.69 32.31
N ALA A 191 15.18 29.84 32.87
CA ALA A 191 16.15 30.90 33.13
C ALA A 191 17.11 30.50 34.29
N ASP A 192 16.62 29.79 35.31
CA ASP A 192 17.40 29.29 36.46
C ASP A 192 18.35 28.13 36.06
N ASP A 193 18.03 27.37 35.01
CA ASP A 193 18.83 26.25 34.47
C ASP A 193 20.22 26.65 33.95
N PHE A 194 20.52 27.95 33.81
CA PHE A 194 21.85 28.42 33.43
C PHE A 194 22.86 28.10 34.54
N SER A 195 23.54 26.97 34.44
CA SER A 195 24.28 26.38 35.57
C SER A 195 25.74 26.83 35.70
N TYR A 196 26.29 27.53 34.72
CA TYR A 196 27.72 27.87 34.69
C TYR A 196 28.09 28.92 35.76
N SER A 197 29.15 28.66 36.51
CA SER A 197 29.47 29.42 37.73
C SER A 197 30.94 29.76 37.94
N ASP A 198 31.81 29.56 36.95
CA ASP A 198 33.21 29.92 37.10
C ASP A 198 33.39 31.44 36.93
N GLY A 199 34.12 32.06 37.86
CA GLY A 199 34.45 33.48 37.80
C GLY A 199 33.23 34.40 37.77
N ARG A 200 33.29 35.43 36.92
CA ARG A 200 32.22 36.45 36.77
C ARG A 200 30.89 35.90 36.26
N TRP A 201 30.89 34.73 35.63
CA TRP A 201 29.64 34.07 35.25
C TRP A 201 28.81 33.65 36.48
N SER A 202 29.42 33.47 37.65
CA SER A 202 28.68 33.23 38.89
C SER A 202 27.75 34.39 39.24
N ASP A 203 28.20 35.63 39.06
CA ASP A 203 27.42 36.84 39.30
C ASP A 203 26.26 36.94 38.28
N VAL A 204 26.55 36.67 37.00
CA VAL A 204 25.55 36.63 35.93
C VAL A 204 24.47 35.59 36.21
N ARG A 205 24.87 34.37 36.58
CA ARG A 205 23.94 33.30 36.96
C ARG A 205 23.08 33.71 38.14
N GLY A 206 23.68 34.23 39.20
CA GLY A 206 22.97 34.65 40.42
C GLY A 206 21.91 35.72 40.12
N ASN A 207 22.24 36.72 39.30
CA ASN A 207 21.31 37.79 38.95
C ASN A 207 20.23 37.33 37.96
N LEU A 208 20.55 36.43 37.02
CA LEU A 208 19.57 35.86 36.10
C LEU A 208 18.50 35.06 36.87
N ALA A 209 18.95 34.17 37.76
CA ALA A 209 18.08 33.39 38.64
C ALA A 209 17.22 34.27 39.55
N SER A 210 17.83 35.29 40.17
CA SER A 210 17.14 36.24 41.04
C SER A 210 16.05 37.01 40.29
N ALA A 211 16.36 37.52 39.09
CA ALA A 211 15.40 38.24 38.25
C ALA A 211 14.24 37.36 37.81
N ALA A 212 14.53 36.11 37.41
CA ALA A 212 13.51 35.13 37.02
C ALA A 212 12.53 34.85 38.17
N ARG A 213 13.05 34.59 39.39
CA ARG A 213 12.23 34.35 40.58
C ARG A 213 11.39 35.58 40.96
N ALA A 214 11.97 36.78 40.92
CA ALA A 214 11.26 38.01 41.23
C ALA A 214 10.07 38.27 40.28
N LEU A 215 10.26 38.03 38.97
CA LEU A 215 9.18 38.16 37.99
C LEU A 215 8.09 37.09 38.17
N LEU A 216 8.48 35.85 38.50
CA LEU A 216 7.53 34.77 38.78
C LEU A 216 6.68 35.08 40.02
N GLU A 217 7.31 35.48 41.13
CA GLU A 217 6.60 35.83 42.36
C GLU A 217 5.60 36.98 42.15
N HIS A 218 6.00 38.02 41.41
CA HIS A 218 5.07 39.10 41.06
C HIS A 218 3.88 38.60 40.25
N THR A 219 4.15 37.77 39.24
CA THR A 219 3.10 37.19 38.38
C THR A 219 2.12 36.37 39.19
N GLN A 220 2.62 35.57 40.14
CA GLN A 220 1.76 34.82 41.05
C GLN A 220 0.87 35.76 41.88
N ARG A 221 1.42 36.85 42.44
CA ARG A 221 0.61 37.85 43.17
C ARG A 221 -0.45 38.51 42.29
N GLN A 222 -0.09 38.91 41.07
CA GLN A 222 -1.03 39.54 40.13
C GLN A 222 -2.13 38.59 39.67
N HIS A 223 -1.80 37.32 39.45
CA HIS A 223 -2.78 36.31 39.11
C HIS A 223 -3.79 36.11 40.24
N GLU A 224 -3.33 36.04 41.50
CA GLU A 224 -4.23 35.99 42.65
C GLU A 224 -5.09 37.26 42.76
N GLN A 225 -4.55 38.43 42.40
CA GLN A 225 -5.32 39.66 42.32
C GLN A 225 -6.43 39.59 41.25
N VAL A 226 -6.14 39.07 40.05
CA VAL A 226 -7.12 38.86 38.98
C VAL A 226 -8.22 37.89 39.42
N LYS A 227 -7.86 36.83 40.17
CA LYS A 227 -8.81 35.83 40.70
C LYS A 227 -9.79 36.37 41.75
N ARG A 228 -9.47 37.48 42.40
CA ARG A 228 -10.35 38.04 43.42
C ARG A 228 -11.73 38.34 42.85
N ASP A 229 -12.74 38.05 43.67
CA ASP A 229 -14.15 38.23 43.32
C ASP A 229 -14.46 39.69 42.91
N ASP A 230 -13.90 40.66 43.61
CA ASP A 230 -14.12 42.09 43.35
C ASP A 230 -13.36 42.65 42.12
N VAL A 231 -12.51 41.86 41.48
CA VAL A 231 -11.75 42.25 40.28
C VAL A 231 -12.36 41.58 39.04
N CYS A 232 -12.04 40.31 38.77
CA CYS A 232 -12.61 39.56 37.64
C CYS A 232 -13.54 38.43 38.09
N GLY A 233 -13.44 37.96 39.34
CA GLY A 233 -14.14 36.75 39.79
C GLY A 233 -15.66 36.86 39.71
N TYR A 234 -16.26 37.99 40.12
CA TYR A 234 -17.71 38.20 39.95
C TYR A 234 -18.13 38.40 38.50
N LEU A 235 -17.28 39.02 37.67
CA LEU A 235 -17.57 39.21 36.26
C LEU A 235 -17.67 37.86 35.55
N ALA A 236 -16.70 36.97 35.82
CA ALA A 236 -16.66 35.62 35.25
C ALA A 236 -17.85 34.72 35.64
N ARG A 237 -18.61 35.08 36.68
CA ARG A 237 -19.82 34.38 37.12
C ARG A 237 -21.07 34.73 36.29
N GLU A 238 -20.98 35.68 35.36
CA GLU A 238 -22.06 36.07 34.43
C GLU A 238 -23.39 36.32 35.16
N ASP A 239 -24.41 35.49 34.91
CA ASP A 239 -25.75 35.59 35.47
C ASP A 239 -25.76 35.45 37.01
N ARG A 240 -24.70 34.88 37.59
CA ARG A 240 -24.51 34.74 39.05
C ARG A 240 -23.64 35.85 39.65
N ASN A 241 -23.39 36.92 38.91
CA ASN A 241 -22.78 38.11 39.47
C ASN A 241 -23.75 38.74 40.50
N PRO A 242 -23.31 39.05 41.74
CA PRO A 242 -24.20 39.59 42.77
C PRO A 242 -24.95 40.87 42.33
N ALA A 243 -24.33 41.71 41.50
CA ALA A 243 -24.98 42.91 40.97
C ALA A 243 -26.05 42.57 39.91
N VAL A 244 -25.86 41.50 39.14
CA VAL A 244 -26.86 40.98 38.21
C VAL A 244 -28.04 40.39 38.96
N GLU A 245 -27.79 39.56 39.98
CA GLU A 245 -28.86 38.98 40.81
C GLU A 245 -29.69 40.05 41.51
N GLU A 246 -29.03 41.07 42.06
CA GLU A 246 -29.70 42.23 42.68
C GLU A 246 -30.53 43.03 41.66
N ALA A 247 -29.98 43.27 40.47
CA ALA A 247 -30.66 44.01 39.43
C ALA A 247 -31.90 43.26 38.93
N MET A 248 -31.77 41.94 38.72
CA MET A 248 -32.88 41.09 38.36
C MET A 248 -33.94 41.07 39.46
N ARG A 249 -33.55 40.87 40.73
CA ARG A 249 -34.49 40.92 41.85
C ARG A 249 -35.34 42.21 41.83
N LYS A 250 -34.71 43.37 41.64
CA LYS A 250 -35.42 44.67 41.55
C LYS A 250 -36.41 44.75 40.39
N LEU A 251 -36.11 44.14 39.25
CA LEU A 251 -37.05 44.10 38.12
C LEU A 251 -38.28 43.23 38.40
N TYR A 252 -38.12 42.18 39.21
CA TYR A 252 -39.19 41.21 39.49
C TYR A 252 -39.95 41.43 40.80
N GLU A 253 -39.53 42.35 41.66
CA GLU A 253 -40.24 42.72 42.89
C GLU A 253 -41.63 43.35 42.66
N GLY A 254 -42.14 43.38 41.41
CA GLY A 254 -43.49 43.83 41.06
C GLY A 254 -44.29 42.82 40.24
N LYS A 255 -45.63 42.89 40.32
CA LYS A 255 -46.59 42.03 39.61
C LYS A 255 -46.30 41.90 38.10
N ARG A 256 -45.82 42.97 37.46
CA ARG A 256 -45.43 43.00 36.04
C ARG A 256 -44.26 42.05 35.72
N GLY A 257 -43.31 41.86 36.64
CA GLY A 257 -42.17 40.97 36.44
C GLY A 257 -42.59 39.49 36.45
N ILE A 258 -43.50 39.12 37.35
CA ILE A 258 -44.09 37.77 37.40
C ILE A 258 -44.90 37.50 36.12
N GLU A 259 -45.72 38.46 35.67
CA GLU A 259 -46.46 38.37 34.41
C GLU A 259 -45.53 38.19 33.20
N ALA A 260 -44.41 38.92 33.13
CA ALA A 260 -43.41 38.76 32.07
C ALA A 260 -42.75 37.36 32.08
N LEU A 261 -42.48 36.78 33.25
CA LEU A 261 -41.99 35.41 33.36
C LEU A 261 -43.03 34.40 32.85
N TYR A 262 -44.32 34.60 33.14
CA TYR A 262 -45.37 33.74 32.58
C TYR A 262 -45.39 33.78 31.05
N GLU A 263 -45.36 34.97 30.46
CA GLU A 263 -45.33 35.13 29.00
C GLU A 263 -44.09 34.49 28.37
N ALA A 264 -42.91 34.66 28.98
CA ALA A 264 -41.66 34.07 28.51
C ALA A 264 -41.72 32.53 28.54
N MET A 265 -42.21 31.94 29.63
CA MET A 265 -42.38 30.50 29.74
C MET A 265 -43.44 29.96 28.76
N ASP A 266 -44.56 30.65 28.60
CA ASP A 266 -45.59 30.27 27.61
C ASP A 266 -45.04 30.36 26.18
N ARG A 267 -44.21 31.36 25.86
CA ARG A 267 -43.52 31.45 24.55
C ARG A 267 -42.62 30.24 24.33
N GLN A 268 -41.79 29.90 25.31
CA GLN A 268 -40.90 28.73 25.25
C GLN A 268 -41.67 27.42 25.05
N LEU A 269 -42.79 27.23 25.75
CA LEU A 269 -43.65 26.06 25.54
C LEU A 269 -44.18 25.97 24.10
N GLY A 270 -44.50 27.10 23.48
CA GLY A 270 -44.87 27.14 22.06
C GLY A 270 -43.74 26.75 21.13
N GLU A 271 -42.52 27.22 21.40
CA GLU A 271 -41.33 26.88 20.62
C GLU A 271 -40.93 25.41 20.79
N ILE A 272 -41.05 24.86 22.00
CA ILE A 272 -40.87 23.42 22.26
C ILE A 272 -41.90 22.63 21.47
N ALA A 273 -43.19 22.99 21.55
CA ALA A 273 -44.25 22.30 20.81
C ALA A 273 -44.01 22.34 19.29
N SER A 274 -43.56 23.47 18.76
CA SER A 274 -43.20 23.61 17.33
C SER A 274 -42.01 22.74 16.94
N SER A 275 -40.99 22.65 17.81
CA SER A 275 -39.79 21.83 17.56
C SER A 275 -40.07 20.34 17.70
N LEU A 276 -41.16 19.95 18.37
CA LEU A 276 -41.60 18.56 18.49
C LEU A 276 -42.65 18.19 17.44
N ASP A 277 -43.01 19.07 16.51
CA ASP A 277 -43.98 18.79 15.45
C ASP A 277 -43.28 18.12 14.25
N ARG A 278 -43.92 17.09 13.67
CA ARG A 278 -43.50 16.42 12.43
C ARG A 278 -42.06 15.89 12.38
N LEU A 279 -41.56 15.43 13.54
CA LEU A 279 -40.18 14.97 13.67
C LEU A 279 -39.85 13.78 12.76
N GLU A 280 -40.81 13.02 12.24
CA GLU A 280 -40.58 11.90 11.32
C GLU A 280 -40.01 12.34 9.97
N GLY A 281 -40.33 13.56 9.51
CA GLY A 281 -39.94 14.06 8.18
C GLY A 281 -38.50 14.60 8.11
N ASP A 282 -37.94 15.02 9.24
CA ASP A 282 -36.63 15.68 9.24
C ASP A 282 -35.47 14.71 9.12
N SER A 283 -34.41 15.12 8.41
CA SER A 283 -33.22 14.29 8.23
C SER A 283 -32.19 14.42 9.37
N SER A 284 -32.52 15.15 10.44
CA SER A 284 -31.60 15.42 11.57
C SER A 284 -32.32 15.35 12.94
N ASP A 285 -31.55 15.37 14.03
CA ASP A 285 -32.05 15.50 15.40
C ASP A 285 -32.01 16.95 15.91
N SER A 286 -31.86 17.93 15.01
CA SER A 286 -31.67 19.34 15.36
C SER A 286 -32.90 19.93 16.07
N ASP A 287 -34.12 19.59 15.67
CA ASP A 287 -35.34 20.07 16.32
C ASP A 287 -35.52 19.49 17.74
N LEU A 288 -35.08 18.25 17.97
CA LEU A 288 -34.99 17.68 19.32
C LEU A 288 -33.95 18.42 20.18
N GLY A 289 -32.81 18.78 19.60
CA GLY A 289 -31.81 19.63 20.27
C GLY A 289 -32.34 21.03 20.59
N ALA A 290 -33.11 21.63 19.68
CA ALA A 290 -33.78 22.91 19.90
C ALA A 290 -34.80 22.79 21.05
N ALA A 291 -35.64 21.75 21.05
CA ALA A 291 -36.61 21.48 22.12
C ALA A 291 -35.92 21.35 23.49
N GLU A 292 -34.81 20.62 23.60
CA GLU A 292 -34.05 20.51 24.85
C GLU A 292 -33.44 21.83 25.30
N SER A 293 -32.87 22.61 24.37
CA SER A 293 -32.34 23.94 24.69
C SER A 293 -33.43 24.83 25.26
N ARG A 294 -34.60 24.88 24.60
CA ARG A 294 -35.76 25.65 25.07
C ARG A 294 -36.30 25.16 26.40
N LEU A 295 -36.28 23.85 26.65
CA LEU A 295 -36.63 23.26 27.94
C LEU A 295 -35.64 23.70 29.04
N GLY A 296 -34.35 23.78 28.73
CA GLY A 296 -33.34 24.34 29.64
C GLY A 296 -33.58 25.82 29.93
N ASP A 297 -34.02 26.61 28.94
CA ASP A 297 -34.39 28.01 29.14
C ASP A 297 -35.65 28.14 30.04
N LEU A 298 -36.63 27.24 29.85
CA LEU A 298 -37.84 27.16 30.67
C LEU A 298 -37.54 26.84 32.14
N GLU A 299 -36.64 25.90 32.39
CA GLU A 299 -36.21 25.58 33.75
C GLU A 299 -35.53 26.76 34.45
N ARG A 300 -34.74 27.55 33.73
CA ARG A 300 -34.12 28.78 34.27
C ARG A 300 -35.19 29.83 34.62
N ASN A 301 -36.20 30.01 33.76
CA ASN A 301 -37.32 30.89 34.05
C ASN A 301 -38.13 30.41 35.26
N LEU A 302 -38.31 29.10 35.44
CA LEU A 302 -38.94 28.52 36.63
C LEU A 302 -38.11 28.73 37.91
N GLU A 303 -36.79 28.60 37.82
CA GLU A 303 -35.89 28.91 38.95
C GLU A 303 -35.95 30.39 39.32
N GLN A 304 -35.98 31.26 38.32
CA GLN A 304 -36.11 32.69 38.51
C GLN A 304 -37.46 33.06 39.13
N LEU A 305 -38.55 32.47 38.64
CA LEU A 305 -39.89 32.62 39.22
C LEU A 305 -39.90 32.17 40.69
N ASP A 306 -39.22 31.07 41.04
CA ASP A 306 -39.10 30.58 42.42
C ASP A 306 -38.44 31.59 43.37
N ARG A 307 -37.45 32.36 42.87
CA ARG A 307 -36.76 33.40 43.64
C ARG A 307 -37.64 34.64 43.86
N VAL A 308 -38.50 34.98 42.89
CA VAL A 308 -39.21 36.28 42.86
C VAL A 308 -40.71 36.17 43.19
N ARG A 309 -41.27 34.95 43.26
CA ARG A 309 -42.70 34.70 43.51
C ARG A 309 -43.26 35.34 44.78
N GLY A 310 -42.43 35.56 45.80
CA GLY A 310 -42.88 36.08 47.09
C GLY A 310 -44.05 35.27 47.65
N ALA A 311 -45.16 35.96 47.94
CA ALA A 311 -46.41 35.36 48.43
C ALA A 311 -47.44 35.06 47.33
N ASP A 312 -47.10 35.20 46.03
CA ASP A 312 -48.01 34.92 44.93
C ASP A 312 -48.32 33.40 44.86
N PRO A 313 -49.59 33.00 45.10
CA PRO A 313 -49.97 31.60 45.15
C PRO A 313 -49.93 30.92 43.77
N GLU A 314 -50.17 31.66 42.68
CA GLU A 314 -50.10 31.13 41.31
C GLU A 314 -48.65 30.85 40.92
N ALA A 315 -47.75 31.78 41.22
CA ALA A 315 -46.33 31.61 40.94
C ALA A 315 -45.76 30.43 41.71
N ARG A 316 -46.16 30.27 42.99
CA ARG A 316 -45.80 29.11 43.80
C ARG A 316 -46.30 27.80 43.19
N ARG A 317 -47.57 27.74 42.79
CA ARG A 317 -48.17 26.57 42.12
C ARG A 317 -47.42 26.20 40.84
N ARG A 318 -47.20 27.16 39.94
CA ARG A 318 -46.51 26.93 38.66
C ARG A 318 -45.10 26.41 38.87
N VAL A 319 -44.32 27.00 39.78
CA VAL A 319 -42.97 26.51 40.08
C VAL A 319 -42.97 25.06 40.53
N GLU A 320 -43.85 24.70 41.46
CA GLU A 320 -43.92 23.34 42.01
C GLU A 320 -44.38 22.33 40.94
N THR A 321 -45.46 22.64 40.22
CA THR A 321 -46.05 21.75 39.20
C THR A 321 -45.20 21.67 37.93
N TRP A 322 -44.80 22.79 37.35
CA TRP A 322 -44.12 22.81 36.05
C TRP A 322 -42.70 22.27 36.12
N ARG A 323 -42.02 22.31 37.27
CA ARG A 323 -40.73 21.62 37.44
C ARG A 323 -40.88 20.10 37.28
N ALA A 324 -41.95 19.52 37.80
CA ALA A 324 -42.22 18.10 37.61
C ALA A 324 -42.55 17.79 36.14
N ILE A 325 -43.36 18.63 35.49
CA ILE A 325 -43.71 18.48 34.07
C ILE A 325 -42.48 18.63 33.18
N ALA A 326 -41.61 19.62 33.42
CA ALA A 326 -40.39 19.83 32.65
C ALA A 326 -39.44 18.63 32.72
N ARG A 327 -39.27 18.01 33.89
CA ARG A 327 -38.50 16.77 34.04
C ARG A 327 -39.09 15.62 33.23
N ALA A 328 -40.40 15.41 33.32
CA ALA A 328 -41.10 14.40 32.52
C ALA A 328 -40.99 14.67 31.00
N ASN A 329 -41.00 15.95 30.59
CA ASN A 329 -40.79 16.31 29.18
C ASN A 329 -39.37 15.98 28.71
N ARG A 330 -38.35 16.23 29.53
CA ARG A 330 -36.96 15.85 29.21
C ARG A 330 -36.83 14.36 28.97
N GLU A 331 -37.46 13.54 29.81
CA GLU A 331 -37.49 12.08 29.64
C GLU A 331 -38.19 11.71 28.32
N ALA A 332 -39.33 12.31 28.00
CA ALA A 332 -40.03 12.08 26.74
C ALA A 332 -39.21 12.48 25.50
N VAL A 333 -38.52 13.62 25.54
CA VAL A 333 -37.64 14.08 24.44
C VAL A 333 -36.45 13.13 24.26
N ALA A 334 -35.90 12.57 25.35
CA ALA A 334 -34.87 11.55 25.26
C ALA A 334 -35.36 10.27 24.55
N GLN A 335 -36.61 9.86 24.79
CA GLN A 335 -37.22 8.72 24.08
C GLN A 335 -37.47 9.02 22.60
N LEU A 336 -37.90 10.25 22.26
CA LEU A 336 -38.02 10.68 20.87
C LEU A 336 -36.66 10.66 20.15
N ARG A 337 -35.58 11.07 20.83
CA ARG A 337 -34.22 10.98 20.27
C ARG A 337 -33.81 9.53 19.98
N LEU A 338 -34.14 8.60 20.87
CA LEU A 338 -33.89 7.18 20.64
C LEU A 338 -34.61 6.67 19.37
N LEU A 339 -35.89 7.03 19.21
CA LEU A 339 -36.66 6.74 17.99
C LEU A 339 -36.01 7.34 16.74
N LYS A 340 -35.54 8.60 16.81
CA LYS A 340 -34.95 9.30 15.67
C LYS A 340 -33.64 8.65 15.20
N GLN A 341 -32.79 8.26 16.15
CA GLN A 341 -31.54 7.58 15.84
C GLN A 341 -31.77 6.21 15.18
N ALA A 342 -32.77 5.47 15.63
CA ALA A 342 -33.14 4.20 15.00
C ALA A 342 -33.73 4.40 13.59
N GLN A 343 -34.55 5.44 13.40
CA GLN A 343 -35.04 5.85 12.08
C GLN A 343 -33.87 6.07 11.09
N PHE A 344 -32.87 6.87 11.45
CA PHE A 344 -31.71 7.12 10.57
C PHE A 344 -30.90 5.87 10.24
N ALA A 345 -30.78 4.95 11.19
CA ALA A 345 -30.10 3.69 10.94
C ALA A 345 -30.87 2.83 9.92
N ALA A 346 -32.20 2.75 10.05
CA ALA A 346 -33.07 2.00 9.16
C ALA A 346 -33.14 2.61 7.75
N ASP A 347 -33.29 3.94 7.64
CA ASP A 347 -33.42 4.65 6.36
C ASP A 347 -32.20 4.45 5.44
N ARG A 348 -31.00 4.28 6.01
CA ARG A 348 -29.76 4.08 5.25
C ARG A 348 -29.52 2.65 4.79
N ALA A 349 -30.25 1.67 5.31
CA ALA A 349 -30.00 0.26 5.01
C ALA A 349 -30.30 -0.10 3.54
N PRO A 350 -31.42 0.34 2.92
CA PRO A 350 -31.71 0.05 1.52
C PRO A 350 -30.63 0.53 0.55
N GLU A 351 -30.13 1.75 0.73
CA GLU A 351 -29.05 2.32 -0.09
C GLU A 351 -27.78 1.47 0.00
N LYS A 352 -27.32 1.16 1.22
CA LYS A 352 -26.13 0.35 1.46
C LYS A 352 -26.24 -1.06 0.88
N CYS A 353 -27.41 -1.69 1.00
CA CYS A 353 -27.66 -2.99 0.39
C CYS A 353 -27.74 -2.90 -1.13
N GLY A 354 -28.29 -1.83 -1.69
CA GLY A 354 -28.23 -1.54 -3.13
C GLY A 354 -26.79 -1.47 -3.65
N GLU A 355 -25.91 -0.74 -2.97
CA GLU A 355 -24.48 -0.68 -3.31
C GLU A 355 -23.79 -2.04 -3.21
N ALA A 356 -24.05 -2.79 -2.13
CA ALA A 356 -23.48 -4.12 -1.95
C ALA A 356 -23.96 -5.10 -3.04
N ASN A 357 -25.23 -5.01 -3.45
CA ASN A 357 -25.79 -5.82 -4.52
C ASN A 357 -25.15 -5.47 -5.88
N ALA A 358 -24.92 -4.17 -6.14
CA ALA A 358 -24.21 -3.73 -7.35
C ALA A 358 -22.77 -4.29 -7.41
N ARG A 359 -22.05 -4.27 -6.27
CA ARG A 359 -20.70 -4.84 -6.16
C ARG A 359 -20.71 -6.36 -6.38
N LEU A 360 -21.66 -7.07 -5.78
CA LEU A 360 -21.83 -8.51 -6.01
C LEU A 360 -22.10 -8.78 -7.49
N GLY A 361 -22.98 -8.01 -8.14
CA GLY A 361 -23.26 -8.12 -9.56
C GLY A 361 -22.06 -7.85 -10.46
N GLU A 362 -21.15 -6.94 -10.08
CA GLU A 362 -19.90 -6.71 -10.80
C GLU A 362 -18.93 -7.90 -10.66
N VAL A 363 -18.77 -8.45 -9.45
CA VAL A 363 -17.94 -9.64 -9.22
C VAL A 363 -18.48 -10.83 -10.01
N VAL A 364 -19.79 -11.05 -9.98
CA VAL A 364 -20.44 -12.11 -10.77
C VAL A 364 -20.14 -11.96 -12.26
N ARG A 365 -20.36 -10.77 -12.84
CA ARG A 365 -20.07 -10.51 -14.26
C ARG A 365 -18.61 -10.77 -14.61
N ARG A 366 -17.67 -10.32 -13.76
CA ARG A 366 -16.23 -10.51 -13.98
C ARG A 366 -15.84 -11.96 -14.19
N TYR A 367 -16.49 -12.91 -13.52
CA TYR A 367 -16.18 -14.33 -13.68
C TYR A 367 -17.07 -15.01 -14.71
N VAL A 368 -18.37 -14.70 -14.75
CA VAL A 368 -19.32 -15.36 -15.64
C VAL A 368 -19.10 -14.96 -17.10
N ASP A 369 -18.89 -13.67 -17.39
CA ASP A 369 -18.80 -13.17 -18.78
C ASP A 369 -17.57 -13.73 -19.51
N VAL A 370 -16.48 -13.98 -18.79
CA VAL A 370 -15.25 -14.58 -19.35
C VAL A 370 -15.09 -16.06 -19.03
N GLN A 371 -16.13 -16.70 -18.49
CA GLN A 371 -16.17 -18.13 -18.16
C GLN A 371 -14.96 -18.57 -17.31
N ASP A 372 -14.56 -17.77 -16.32
CA ASP A 372 -13.42 -18.07 -15.46
C ASP A 372 -13.84 -19.03 -14.33
N THR A 373 -13.23 -20.22 -14.31
CA THR A 373 -13.55 -21.30 -13.39
C THR A 373 -13.27 -20.95 -11.93
N LYS A 374 -12.38 -19.98 -11.66
CA LYS A 374 -12.13 -19.47 -10.31
C LYS A 374 -13.37 -18.81 -9.71
N GLY A 375 -14.33 -18.36 -10.54
CA GLY A 375 -15.59 -17.81 -10.05
C GLY A 375 -16.39 -18.78 -9.17
N LYS A 376 -16.21 -20.10 -9.34
CA LYS A 376 -16.87 -21.13 -8.51
C LYS A 376 -16.54 -21.00 -7.03
N THR A 377 -15.33 -20.56 -6.69
CA THR A 377 -14.90 -20.37 -5.29
C THR A 377 -14.95 -18.90 -4.90
N MET A 378 -14.59 -18.00 -5.82
CA MET A 378 -14.47 -16.57 -5.52
C MET A 378 -15.82 -15.87 -5.33
N ILE A 379 -16.85 -16.21 -6.13
CA ILE A 379 -18.18 -15.60 -6.00
C ILE A 379 -18.83 -15.95 -4.64
N PRO A 380 -18.93 -17.25 -4.23
CA PRO A 380 -19.52 -17.59 -2.94
C PRO A 380 -18.75 -16.99 -1.76
N THR A 381 -17.41 -17.03 -1.80
CA THR A 381 -16.57 -16.43 -0.75
C THR A 381 -16.83 -14.93 -0.59
N PHE A 382 -16.91 -14.19 -1.71
CA PHE A 382 -17.23 -12.76 -1.68
C PHE A 382 -18.63 -12.51 -1.11
N ALA A 383 -19.62 -13.28 -1.54
CA ALA A 383 -21.00 -13.16 -1.05
C ALA A 383 -21.11 -13.46 0.45
N ARG A 384 -20.42 -14.49 0.94
CA ARG A 384 -20.35 -14.83 2.38
C ARG A 384 -19.77 -13.69 3.20
N ASN A 385 -18.70 -13.04 2.71
CA ASN A 385 -18.07 -11.91 3.38
C ASN A 385 -18.98 -10.68 3.43
N LEU A 386 -19.81 -10.45 2.40
CA LEU A 386 -20.82 -9.41 2.41
C LEU A 386 -21.98 -9.72 3.38
N ALA A 387 -22.39 -10.99 3.46
CA ALA A 387 -23.58 -11.40 4.21
C ALA A 387 -23.47 -11.18 5.72
N GLY A 388 -22.30 -11.42 6.31
CA GLY A 388 -22.10 -11.33 7.77
C GLY A 388 -22.54 -9.98 8.37
N PRO A 389 -21.92 -8.85 7.97
CA PRO A 389 -22.30 -7.53 8.46
C PRO A 389 -23.77 -7.15 8.18
N ILE A 390 -24.32 -7.61 7.04
CA ILE A 390 -25.72 -7.34 6.67
C ILE A 390 -26.68 -8.08 7.60
N LYS A 391 -26.41 -9.37 7.84
CA LYS A 391 -27.20 -10.21 8.75
C LYS A 391 -27.18 -9.66 10.18
N ASP A 392 -26.02 -9.24 10.67
CA ASP A 392 -25.88 -8.63 11.99
C ASP A 392 -26.65 -7.30 12.08
N GLY A 393 -26.61 -6.49 11.01
CA GLY A 393 -27.36 -5.24 10.91
C GLY A 393 -28.88 -5.44 10.94
N LEU A 394 -29.40 -6.40 10.17
CA LEU A 394 -30.81 -6.76 10.17
C LEU A 394 -31.25 -7.30 11.53
N ALA A 395 -30.49 -8.24 12.10
CA ALA A 395 -30.78 -8.80 13.42
C ALA A 395 -30.79 -7.74 14.53
N LYS A 396 -29.87 -6.77 14.48
CA LYS A 396 -29.87 -5.64 15.42
C LYS A 396 -31.12 -4.77 15.24
N THR A 397 -31.51 -4.50 14.00
CA THR A 397 -32.73 -3.73 13.70
C THR A 397 -33.99 -4.46 14.21
N ASP A 398 -34.03 -5.79 14.10
CA ASP A 398 -35.12 -6.62 14.64
C ASP A 398 -35.18 -6.58 16.17
N GLN A 399 -34.03 -6.74 16.83
CA GLN A 399 -33.93 -6.64 18.29
C GLN A 399 -34.37 -5.27 18.82
N GLN A 400 -34.15 -4.21 18.03
CA GLN A 400 -34.56 -2.85 18.36
C GLN A 400 -36.08 -2.64 18.36
N HIS A 401 -36.89 -3.52 17.76
CA HIS A 401 -38.35 -3.34 17.71
C HIS A 401 -38.96 -3.11 19.09
N SER A 402 -38.69 -4.02 20.03
CA SER A 402 -39.20 -3.91 21.41
C SER A 402 -38.68 -2.67 22.14
N ALA A 403 -37.49 -2.17 21.78
CA ALA A 403 -36.94 -0.95 22.35
C ALA A 403 -37.63 0.29 21.76
N MET A 404 -37.91 0.30 20.45
CA MET A 404 -38.61 1.39 19.77
C MET A 404 -40.07 1.47 20.19
N GLU A 405 -40.75 0.34 20.33
CA GLU A 405 -42.13 0.30 20.84
C GLU A 405 -42.22 0.84 22.27
N ARG A 406 -41.27 0.43 23.13
CA ARG A 406 -41.14 1.00 24.48
C ARG A 406 -40.87 2.50 24.45
N ALA A 407 -39.93 2.96 23.62
CA ALA A 407 -39.60 4.38 23.51
C ALA A 407 -40.82 5.22 23.08
N MET A 408 -41.58 4.74 22.08
CA MET A 408 -42.83 5.34 21.66
C MET A 408 -43.86 5.38 22.80
N SER A 409 -44.03 4.27 23.54
CA SER A 409 -44.95 4.23 24.67
C SER A 409 -44.52 5.17 25.80
N GLU A 410 -43.23 5.23 26.15
CA GLU A 410 -42.71 6.09 27.22
C GLU A 410 -42.82 7.57 26.85
N ALA A 411 -42.48 7.95 25.61
CA ALA A 411 -42.73 9.30 25.11
C ALA A 411 -44.23 9.66 25.17
N GLY A 412 -45.10 8.71 24.81
CA GLY A 412 -46.55 8.89 24.83
C GLY A 412 -47.18 9.07 26.21
N ARG A 413 -46.50 8.65 27.29
CA ARG A 413 -46.96 8.84 28.69
C ARG A 413 -46.91 10.29 29.14
N PHE A 414 -46.13 11.13 28.47
CA PHE A 414 -46.11 12.57 28.71
C PHE A 414 -47.46 13.19 28.31
N THR A 415 -48.30 13.44 29.32
CA THR A 415 -49.73 13.79 29.16
C THR A 415 -50.20 14.98 30.01
N PRO A 416 -49.39 16.01 30.31
CA PRO A 416 -49.87 17.18 31.05
C PRO A 416 -51.02 17.89 30.30
N SER A 417 -52.02 18.35 31.05
CA SER A 417 -53.22 19.01 30.50
C SER A 417 -53.29 20.52 30.77
N GLU A 418 -52.35 21.05 31.58
CA GLU A 418 -52.31 22.44 32.04
C GLU A 418 -51.72 23.38 30.96
N GLY A 419 -52.48 24.43 30.60
CA GLY A 419 -51.98 25.50 29.72
C GLY A 419 -51.36 24.97 28.42
N ARG A 420 -50.23 25.57 28.02
CA ARG A 420 -49.50 25.22 26.80
C ARG A 420 -48.71 23.90 26.88
N TRP A 421 -48.60 23.30 28.07
CA TRP A 421 -48.03 21.95 28.17
C TRP A 421 -48.86 20.91 27.41
N ARG A 422 -50.16 21.16 27.25
CA ARG A 422 -51.05 20.32 26.43
C ARG A 422 -50.56 20.25 24.98
N ASP A 423 -50.16 21.38 24.40
CA ASP A 423 -49.66 21.45 23.03
C ASP A 423 -48.36 20.63 22.90
N VAL A 424 -47.44 20.78 23.85
CA VAL A 424 -46.19 20.01 23.90
C VAL A 424 -46.46 18.51 23.99
N ALA A 425 -47.41 18.10 24.85
CA ALA A 425 -47.79 16.71 25.04
C ALA A 425 -48.42 16.09 23.79
N GLU A 426 -49.31 16.83 23.13
CA GLU A 426 -49.97 16.40 21.90
C GLU A 426 -48.95 16.19 20.77
N ARG A 427 -48.04 17.16 20.56
CA ARG A 427 -46.99 17.11 19.54
C ARG A 427 -45.98 15.99 19.81
N SER A 428 -45.54 15.85 21.05
CA SER A 428 -44.63 14.78 21.47
C SER A 428 -45.23 13.38 21.17
N ARG A 429 -46.50 13.14 21.53
CA ARG A 429 -47.18 11.86 21.26
C ARG A 429 -47.40 11.61 19.77
N ALA A 430 -47.82 12.64 19.03
CA ALA A 430 -48.03 12.55 17.59
C ALA A 430 -46.73 12.17 16.87
N SER A 431 -45.63 12.88 17.17
CA SER A 431 -44.30 12.60 16.61
C SER A 431 -43.75 11.24 17.03
N ALA A 432 -43.90 10.83 18.29
CA ALA A 432 -43.50 9.49 18.74
C ALA A 432 -44.17 8.38 17.90
N SER A 433 -45.48 8.52 17.66
CA SER A 433 -46.25 7.56 16.88
C SER A 433 -45.84 7.57 15.40
N ALA A 434 -45.68 8.76 14.81
CA ALA A 434 -45.31 8.93 13.41
C ALA A 434 -43.88 8.38 13.12
N MET A 435 -42.92 8.68 14.00
CA MET A 435 -41.54 8.20 13.88
C MET A 435 -41.46 6.68 14.02
N PHE A 436 -42.22 6.08 14.93
CA PHE A 436 -42.25 4.62 15.09
C PHE A 436 -42.85 3.93 13.84
N GLU A 437 -43.94 4.45 13.29
CA GLU A 437 -44.53 3.92 12.06
C GLU A 437 -43.63 4.11 10.84
N HIS A 438 -42.93 5.25 10.73
CA HIS A 438 -41.90 5.45 9.71
C HIS A 438 -40.77 4.43 9.86
N TRP A 439 -40.22 4.26 11.07
CA TRP A 439 -39.16 3.31 11.35
C TRP A 439 -39.55 1.87 10.98
N LYS A 440 -40.79 1.46 11.25
CA LYS A 440 -41.31 0.13 10.84
C LYS A 440 -41.26 -0.05 9.32
N LYS A 441 -41.72 0.94 8.57
CA LYS A 441 -41.65 0.91 7.09
C LYS A 441 -40.21 0.89 6.58
N ALA A 442 -39.33 1.68 7.18
CA ALA A 442 -37.91 1.69 6.84
C ALA A 442 -37.23 0.35 7.13
N ARG A 443 -37.57 -0.30 8.26
CA ARG A 443 -37.13 -1.66 8.59
C ARG A 443 -37.61 -2.68 7.55
N GLU A 444 -38.87 -2.63 7.13
CA GLU A 444 -39.39 -3.51 6.08
C GLU A 444 -38.67 -3.30 4.74
N ALA A 445 -38.42 -2.04 4.36
CA ALA A 445 -37.64 -1.72 3.17
C ALA A 445 -36.18 -2.22 3.28
N ALA A 446 -35.58 -2.17 4.46
CA ALA A 446 -34.26 -2.74 4.71
C ALA A 446 -34.25 -4.24 4.46
N HIS A 447 -35.21 -5.00 5.00
CA HIS A 447 -35.34 -6.44 4.72
C HIS A 447 -35.51 -6.71 3.22
N ALA A 448 -36.42 -6.00 2.56
CA ALA A 448 -36.66 -6.18 1.12
C ALA A 448 -35.39 -5.95 0.27
N ALA A 449 -34.53 -5.01 0.66
CA ALA A 449 -33.28 -4.72 -0.05
C ALA A 449 -32.12 -5.66 0.33
N CYS A 450 -32.09 -6.16 1.56
CA CYS A 450 -30.92 -6.81 2.15
C CYS A 450 -31.04 -8.33 2.32
N ASP A 451 -32.26 -8.89 2.38
CA ASP A 451 -32.48 -10.29 2.74
C ASP A 451 -31.75 -11.27 1.81
N ASP A 452 -31.75 -11.01 0.50
CA ASP A 452 -31.02 -11.85 -0.45
C ASP A 452 -29.51 -11.77 -0.26
N LEU A 453 -28.96 -10.60 0.09
CA LEU A 453 -27.54 -10.46 0.39
C LEU A 453 -27.17 -11.14 1.71
N ALA A 454 -28.05 -11.10 2.70
CA ALA A 454 -27.87 -11.76 3.99
C ALA A 454 -27.79 -13.29 3.89
N ARG A 455 -28.25 -13.88 2.77
CA ARG A 455 -28.11 -15.31 2.45
C ARG A 455 -26.70 -15.69 2.01
N GLY A 456 -25.86 -14.73 1.61
CA GLY A 456 -24.47 -14.98 1.19
C GLY A 456 -24.37 -15.94 0.01
N GLU A 457 -23.89 -17.15 0.26
CA GLU A 457 -23.70 -18.17 -0.80
C GLU A 457 -25.04 -18.69 -1.34
N ASP A 458 -26.08 -18.65 -0.51
CA ASP A 458 -27.45 -19.02 -0.88
C ASP A 458 -28.20 -17.87 -1.58
N ASN A 459 -27.51 -16.77 -1.91
CA ASN A 459 -28.09 -15.69 -2.71
C ASN A 459 -28.47 -16.24 -4.11
N PRO A 460 -29.70 -15.99 -4.61
CA PRO A 460 -30.15 -16.52 -5.90
C PRO A 460 -29.24 -16.14 -7.09
N THR A 461 -28.65 -14.95 -7.06
CA THR A 461 -27.71 -14.48 -8.09
C THR A 461 -26.41 -15.28 -8.05
N VAL A 462 -25.91 -15.60 -6.85
CA VAL A 462 -24.69 -16.42 -6.65
C VAL A 462 -24.92 -17.83 -7.14
N ILE A 463 -26.02 -18.48 -6.73
CA ILE A 463 -26.38 -19.83 -7.17
C ILE A 463 -26.46 -19.90 -8.69
N LYS A 464 -27.14 -18.93 -9.32
CA LYS A 464 -27.27 -18.87 -10.79
C LYS A 464 -25.91 -18.68 -11.47
N ALA A 465 -25.06 -17.82 -10.93
CA ALA A 465 -23.72 -17.56 -11.47
C ALA A 465 -22.81 -18.79 -11.40
N VAL A 466 -22.76 -19.46 -10.24
CA VAL A 466 -21.96 -20.69 -10.06
C VAL A 466 -22.44 -21.79 -11.00
N LYS A 467 -23.77 -21.96 -11.14
CA LYS A 467 -24.33 -22.91 -12.09
C LYS A 467 -23.92 -22.63 -13.54
N ALA A 468 -23.94 -21.36 -13.96
CA ALA A 468 -23.51 -20.98 -15.31
C ALA A 468 -22.02 -21.29 -15.56
N ILE A 469 -21.17 -21.12 -14.55
CA ILE A 469 -19.75 -21.49 -14.62
C ILE A 469 -19.58 -23.02 -14.72
N ASP A 470 -20.31 -23.79 -13.90
CA ASP A 470 -20.28 -25.26 -13.94
C ASP A 470 -20.73 -25.83 -15.30
N GLU A 471 -21.77 -25.24 -15.90
CA GLU A 471 -22.22 -25.58 -17.25
C GLU A 471 -21.15 -25.27 -18.31
N SER A 472 -20.42 -24.16 -18.16
CA SER A 472 -19.32 -23.80 -19.05
C SER A 472 -18.13 -24.76 -18.93
N ILE A 473 -17.74 -25.13 -17.70
CA ILE A 473 -16.67 -26.12 -17.46
C ILE A 473 -17.03 -27.44 -18.14
N SER A 474 -18.23 -27.94 -17.89
CA SER A 474 -18.74 -29.17 -18.49
C SER A 474 -18.78 -29.12 -20.03
N SER A 475 -18.99 -27.95 -20.62
CA SER A 475 -18.92 -27.75 -22.07
C SER A 475 -17.48 -27.79 -22.58
N ASN A 476 -16.56 -27.09 -21.93
CA ASN A 476 -15.15 -27.02 -22.34
C ASN A 476 -14.46 -28.39 -22.21
N GLU A 477 -14.74 -29.15 -21.14
CA GLU A 477 -14.22 -30.50 -20.94
C GLU A 477 -14.68 -31.47 -22.04
N ARG A 478 -15.95 -31.37 -22.45
CA ARG A 478 -16.49 -32.18 -23.56
C ARG A 478 -15.81 -31.84 -24.88
N GLU A 479 -15.58 -30.57 -25.18
CA GLU A 479 -14.89 -30.13 -26.40
C GLU A 479 -13.42 -30.59 -26.40
N LEU A 480 -12.73 -30.54 -25.25
CA LEU A 480 -11.38 -31.09 -25.11
C LEU A 480 -11.35 -32.61 -25.37
N LEU A 481 -12.31 -33.37 -24.82
CA LEU A 481 -12.37 -34.81 -25.02
C LEU A 481 -12.62 -35.16 -26.50
N LEU A 482 -13.45 -34.39 -27.19
CA LEU A 482 -13.64 -34.53 -28.64
C LEU A 482 -12.34 -34.28 -29.41
N LEU A 483 -11.63 -33.19 -29.10
CA LEU A 483 -10.32 -32.89 -29.70
C LEU A 483 -9.32 -34.02 -29.47
N GLN A 484 -9.23 -34.57 -28.26
CA GLN A 484 -8.33 -35.68 -27.95
C GLN A 484 -8.65 -36.93 -28.76
N ASN A 485 -9.94 -37.24 -28.94
CA ASN A 485 -10.39 -38.36 -29.76
C ASN A 485 -10.14 -38.12 -31.26
N GLU A 486 -10.24 -36.89 -31.74
CA GLU A 486 -9.87 -36.51 -33.11
C GLU A 486 -8.37 -36.65 -33.34
N VAL A 487 -7.53 -36.15 -32.41
CA VAL A 487 -6.07 -36.28 -32.48
C VAL A 487 -5.65 -37.75 -32.52
N GLN A 488 -6.32 -38.62 -31.76
CA GLN A 488 -6.02 -40.03 -31.79
C GLN A 488 -6.39 -40.69 -33.13
N ARG A 489 -7.59 -40.42 -33.67
CA ARG A 489 -8.00 -40.92 -35.00
C ARG A 489 -7.10 -40.41 -36.11
N TRP A 490 -6.71 -39.14 -36.04
CA TRP A 490 -5.75 -38.52 -36.95
C TRP A 490 -4.38 -39.21 -36.90
N TYR A 491 -3.92 -39.55 -35.70
CA TYR A 491 -2.66 -40.29 -35.51
C TYR A 491 -2.72 -41.70 -36.13
N ASP A 492 -3.85 -42.39 -36.05
CA ASP A 492 -4.02 -43.71 -36.69
C ASP A 492 -3.89 -43.59 -38.23
N GLY A 493 -4.42 -42.51 -38.83
CA GLY A 493 -4.22 -42.21 -40.25
C GLY A 493 -2.77 -41.93 -40.65
N ILE A 494 -1.97 -41.40 -39.73
CA ILE A 494 -0.52 -41.20 -39.93
C ILE A 494 0.24 -42.53 -39.88
N VAL A 495 -0.17 -43.44 -38.98
CA VAL A 495 0.40 -44.79 -38.92
C VAL A 495 0.16 -45.53 -40.24
N GLU A 496 -1.06 -45.42 -40.79
CA GLU A 496 -1.40 -45.95 -42.12
C GLU A 496 -0.53 -45.34 -43.23
N LEU A 497 -0.40 -44.01 -43.29
CA LEU A 497 0.46 -43.32 -44.27
C LEU A 497 1.91 -43.82 -44.22
N ARG A 498 2.47 -43.94 -43.00
CA ARG A 498 3.83 -44.47 -42.79
C ARG A 498 3.94 -45.94 -43.21
N GLY A 499 2.89 -46.73 -43.02
CA GLY A 499 2.79 -48.11 -43.48
C GLY A 499 2.89 -48.20 -45.00
N TRP A 500 2.11 -47.40 -45.74
CA TRP A 500 2.19 -47.34 -47.20
C TRP A 500 3.57 -46.88 -47.67
N TYR A 501 4.12 -45.84 -47.06
CA TYR A 501 5.46 -45.33 -47.38
C TYR A 501 6.53 -46.44 -47.22
N LYS A 502 6.50 -47.19 -46.12
CA LYS A 502 7.43 -48.30 -45.85
C LYS A 502 7.25 -49.44 -46.86
N GLN A 503 6.01 -49.80 -47.17
CA GLN A 503 5.68 -50.85 -48.12
C GLN A 503 6.17 -50.50 -49.54
N ASP A 504 5.92 -49.28 -50.00
CA ASP A 504 6.33 -48.84 -51.34
C ASP A 504 7.86 -48.72 -51.43
N THR A 505 8.54 -48.26 -50.38
CA THR A 505 10.02 -48.24 -50.32
C THR A 505 10.60 -49.66 -50.40
N ALA A 506 9.99 -50.63 -49.72
CA ALA A 506 10.38 -52.04 -49.81
C ALA A 506 10.12 -52.64 -51.20
N ALA A 507 9.00 -52.28 -51.85
CA ALA A 507 8.70 -52.74 -53.20
C ALA A 507 9.68 -52.16 -54.24
N VAL A 508 10.11 -50.90 -54.09
CA VAL A 508 11.17 -50.32 -54.94
C VAL A 508 12.47 -51.08 -54.75
N ARG A 509 12.81 -51.42 -53.50
CA ARG A 509 13.99 -52.24 -53.21
C ARG A 509 13.91 -53.61 -53.90
N GLU A 510 12.79 -54.31 -53.77
CA GLU A 510 12.57 -55.61 -54.39
C GLU A 510 12.68 -55.52 -55.93
N ALA A 511 12.07 -54.51 -56.55
CA ALA A 511 12.16 -54.28 -57.99
C ALA A 511 13.58 -53.99 -58.48
N VAL A 512 14.40 -53.33 -57.64
CA VAL A 512 15.81 -53.06 -57.94
C VAL A 512 16.69 -54.31 -57.70
N CYS A 513 16.27 -55.24 -56.84
CA CYS A 513 17.12 -56.36 -56.41
C CYS A 513 16.82 -57.73 -57.05
N ASN A 514 15.63 -57.95 -57.59
CA ASN A 514 15.23 -59.26 -58.14
C ASN A 514 15.39 -59.37 -59.67
N LEU A 515 16.34 -58.64 -60.26
CA LEU A 515 16.71 -58.81 -61.66
C LEU A 515 18.12 -59.41 -61.72
N ASP A 516 18.23 -60.56 -62.36
CA ASP A 516 19.51 -61.18 -62.70
C ASP A 516 20.29 -60.16 -63.54
N ASP A 517 21.29 -59.53 -62.92
CA ASP A 517 22.31 -58.74 -63.61
C ASP A 517 23.04 -59.67 -64.59
N SER A 518 22.51 -59.82 -65.80
CA SER A 518 23.27 -60.31 -66.94
C SER A 518 23.94 -59.07 -67.55
N PRO A 519 25.25 -58.85 -67.33
CA PRO A 519 25.90 -57.63 -67.75
C PRO A 519 25.88 -57.53 -69.27
N GLY A 520 25.07 -56.62 -69.82
CA GLY A 520 25.00 -56.34 -71.25
C GLY A 520 23.60 -56.28 -71.86
N ASP A 521 22.52 -56.49 -71.10
CA ASP A 521 21.15 -56.43 -71.63
C ASP A 521 20.46 -55.07 -71.35
N PRO A 522 20.35 -54.16 -72.33
CA PRO A 522 19.67 -52.88 -72.17
C PRO A 522 18.15 -53.00 -71.95
N GLU A 523 17.52 -54.15 -72.25
CA GLU A 523 16.08 -54.35 -72.01
C GLU A 523 15.79 -54.61 -70.52
N ALA A 524 16.68 -55.30 -69.79
CA ALA A 524 16.53 -55.57 -68.37
C ALA A 524 16.53 -54.28 -67.51
N GLY A 525 17.35 -53.29 -67.88
CA GLY A 525 17.38 -51.99 -67.20
C GLY A 525 16.11 -51.16 -67.41
N ALA A 526 15.52 -51.23 -68.61
CA ALA A 526 14.27 -50.54 -68.92
C ALA A 526 13.07 -51.11 -68.13
N GLU A 527 13.07 -52.41 -67.84
CA GLU A 527 12.04 -53.06 -67.02
C GLU A 527 12.10 -52.62 -65.55
N VAL A 528 13.30 -52.49 -64.96
CA VAL A 528 13.48 -51.91 -63.60
C VAL A 528 12.92 -50.50 -63.55
N GLU A 529 13.32 -49.65 -64.50
CA GLU A 529 12.90 -48.26 -64.54
C GLU A 529 11.38 -48.15 -64.67
N ALA A 530 10.75 -48.98 -65.51
CA ALA A 530 9.30 -49.03 -65.64
C ALA A 530 8.61 -49.48 -64.34
N ARG A 531 9.12 -50.52 -63.65
CA ARG A 531 8.53 -51.03 -62.41
C ARG A 531 8.72 -50.08 -61.24
N VAL A 532 9.90 -49.46 -61.11
CA VAL A 532 10.16 -48.40 -60.12
C VAL A 532 9.28 -47.19 -60.39
N LYS A 533 9.11 -46.78 -61.66
CA LYS A 533 8.20 -45.70 -62.03
C LYS A 533 6.75 -46.01 -61.66
N GLN A 534 6.26 -47.22 -61.90
CA GLN A 534 4.92 -47.64 -61.48
C GLN A 534 4.72 -47.57 -59.97
N ILE A 535 5.72 -47.98 -59.18
CA ILE A 535 5.66 -47.89 -57.71
C ILE A 535 5.71 -46.43 -57.26
N ALA A 536 6.56 -45.60 -57.88
CA ALA A 536 6.65 -44.17 -57.59
C ALA A 536 5.36 -43.42 -57.94
N ASP A 537 4.70 -43.76 -59.06
CA ASP A 537 3.41 -43.20 -59.45
C ASP A 537 2.31 -43.64 -58.48
N ARG A 538 2.26 -44.93 -58.10
CA ARG A 538 1.35 -45.44 -57.05
C ARG A 538 1.55 -44.71 -55.71
N MET A 539 2.80 -44.51 -55.33
CA MET A 539 3.19 -43.82 -54.10
C MET A 539 2.71 -42.36 -54.15
N ARG A 540 2.94 -41.65 -55.26
CA ARG A 540 2.44 -40.28 -55.49
C ARG A 540 0.91 -40.21 -55.39
N ASP A 541 0.21 -41.13 -56.06
CA ASP A 541 -1.24 -41.13 -56.16
C ASP A 541 -1.94 -41.47 -54.83
N ARG A 542 -1.28 -42.24 -53.95
CA ARG A 542 -1.85 -42.62 -52.64
C ARG A 542 -1.41 -41.70 -51.51
N ILE A 543 -0.11 -41.39 -51.44
CA ILE A 543 0.46 -40.62 -50.33
C ILE A 543 0.11 -39.14 -50.47
N GLY A 544 0.16 -38.56 -51.68
CA GLY A 544 -0.13 -37.15 -51.91
C GLY A 544 -1.51 -36.71 -51.40
N PRO A 545 -2.61 -37.34 -51.84
CA PRO A 545 -3.96 -37.03 -51.35
C PRO A 545 -4.12 -37.26 -49.85
N ARG A 546 -3.61 -38.37 -49.32
CA ARG A 546 -3.71 -38.70 -47.89
C ARG A 546 -2.95 -37.70 -47.01
N TRP A 547 -1.78 -37.27 -47.46
CA TRP A 547 -1.00 -36.23 -46.78
C TRP A 547 -1.74 -34.89 -46.76
N SER A 548 -2.38 -34.51 -47.87
CA SER A 548 -3.22 -33.32 -47.92
C SER A 548 -4.35 -33.36 -46.88
N THR A 549 -5.04 -34.50 -46.78
CA THR A 549 -6.08 -34.73 -45.75
C THR A 549 -5.52 -34.61 -44.34
N ILE A 550 -4.41 -35.30 -44.03
CA ILE A 550 -3.76 -35.26 -42.71
C ILE A 550 -3.37 -33.84 -42.33
N ARG A 551 -2.85 -33.05 -43.27
CA ARG A 551 -2.47 -31.65 -43.03
C ARG A 551 -3.69 -30.77 -42.78
N SER A 552 -4.78 -30.97 -43.54
CA SER A 552 -6.03 -30.23 -43.35
C SER A 552 -6.66 -30.53 -42.00
N GLU A 553 -6.74 -31.80 -41.60
CA GLU A 553 -7.26 -32.22 -40.29
C GLU A 553 -6.42 -31.63 -39.14
N ALA A 554 -5.10 -31.65 -39.29
CA ALA A 554 -4.19 -31.04 -38.32
C ALA A 554 -4.43 -29.54 -38.14
N ALA A 555 -4.68 -28.80 -39.22
CA ALA A 555 -5.00 -27.37 -39.16
C ALA A 555 -6.32 -27.12 -38.41
N THR A 556 -7.36 -27.90 -38.70
CA THR A 556 -8.66 -27.82 -38.00
C THR A 556 -8.51 -28.10 -36.50
N MET A 557 -7.83 -29.18 -36.12
CA MET A 557 -7.60 -29.52 -34.72
C MET A 557 -6.74 -28.49 -33.99
N THR A 558 -5.74 -27.91 -34.67
CA THR A 558 -4.93 -26.82 -34.11
C THR A 558 -5.79 -25.58 -33.81
N ALA A 559 -6.70 -25.22 -34.73
CA ALA A 559 -7.63 -24.12 -34.50
C ALA A 559 -8.61 -24.40 -33.34
N THR A 560 -9.07 -25.65 -33.18
CA THR A 560 -9.86 -26.05 -32.00
C THR A 560 -9.05 -25.98 -30.72
N ALA A 561 -7.80 -26.44 -30.73
CA ALA A 561 -6.90 -26.31 -29.58
C ALA A 561 -6.67 -24.83 -29.21
N ASP A 562 -6.50 -23.94 -30.19
CA ASP A 562 -6.33 -22.49 -29.95
C ASP A 562 -7.57 -21.85 -29.33
N ARG A 563 -8.77 -22.25 -29.76
CA ARG A 563 -10.03 -21.80 -29.12
C ARG A 563 -10.12 -22.27 -27.67
N LEU A 564 -9.71 -23.50 -27.37
CA LEU A 564 -9.68 -24.04 -26.00
C LEU A 564 -8.61 -23.37 -25.14
N LEU A 565 -7.45 -23.03 -25.71
CA LEU A 565 -6.38 -22.28 -25.03
C LEU A 565 -6.80 -20.86 -24.64
N ALA A 566 -7.75 -20.26 -25.37
CA ALA A 566 -8.31 -18.96 -25.04
C ALA A 566 -9.32 -18.99 -23.87
N LYS A 567 -9.77 -20.19 -23.43
CA LYS A 567 -10.72 -20.33 -22.31
C LYS A 567 -10.04 -20.08 -20.97
N ASN A 568 -10.77 -19.54 -19.99
CA ASN A 568 -10.26 -19.36 -18.62
C ASN A 568 -10.47 -20.62 -17.77
N ASP A 569 -9.95 -21.74 -18.26
CA ASP A 569 -10.00 -23.05 -17.63
C ASP A 569 -8.61 -23.70 -17.73
N ASP A 570 -7.92 -23.83 -16.60
CA ASP A 570 -6.51 -24.22 -16.55
C ASP A 570 -6.29 -25.69 -16.97
N GLU A 571 -7.21 -26.60 -16.62
CA GLU A 571 -7.11 -28.00 -17.02
C GLU A 571 -7.40 -28.17 -18.51
N VAL A 572 -8.39 -27.44 -19.04
CA VAL A 572 -8.68 -27.42 -20.48
C VAL A 572 -7.51 -26.85 -21.28
N LYS A 573 -6.93 -25.73 -20.82
CA LYS A 573 -5.73 -25.13 -21.44
C LYS A 573 -4.59 -26.13 -21.52
N LYS A 574 -4.25 -26.76 -20.40
CA LYS A 574 -3.18 -27.76 -20.33
C LYS A 574 -3.44 -28.96 -21.24
N GLY A 575 -4.69 -29.42 -21.33
CA GLY A 575 -5.09 -30.47 -22.26
C GLY A 575 -4.94 -30.07 -23.72
N ALA A 576 -5.40 -28.88 -24.08
CA ALA A 576 -5.33 -28.33 -25.44
C ALA A 576 -3.88 -28.05 -25.88
N GLU A 577 -3.02 -27.56 -24.98
CA GLU A 577 -1.60 -27.33 -25.23
C GLU A 577 -0.90 -28.64 -25.60
N LYS A 578 -1.09 -29.70 -24.80
CA LYS A 578 -0.55 -31.04 -25.09
C LYS A 578 -1.01 -31.58 -26.45
N ALA A 579 -2.30 -31.39 -26.78
CA ALA A 579 -2.84 -31.80 -28.07
C ALA A 579 -2.16 -31.03 -29.22
N LYS A 580 -2.05 -29.71 -29.10
CA LYS A 580 -1.42 -28.82 -30.09
C LYS A 580 0.06 -29.16 -30.30
N GLU A 581 0.82 -29.36 -29.22
CA GLU A 581 2.22 -29.76 -29.29
C GLU A 581 2.41 -31.10 -29.98
N ARG A 582 1.54 -32.09 -29.69
CA ARG A 582 1.56 -33.41 -30.34
C ARG A 582 1.31 -33.27 -31.84
N ILE A 583 0.31 -32.49 -32.25
CA ILE A 583 0.00 -32.23 -33.67
C ILE A 583 1.21 -31.58 -34.36
N ALA A 584 1.73 -30.49 -33.80
CA ALA A 584 2.85 -29.74 -34.37
C ALA A 584 4.10 -30.62 -34.57
N ARG A 585 4.45 -31.43 -33.56
CA ARG A 585 5.58 -32.36 -33.61
C ARG A 585 5.44 -33.39 -34.73
N VAL A 586 4.25 -33.96 -34.89
CA VAL A 586 4.00 -34.98 -35.91
C VAL A 586 3.97 -34.36 -37.31
N ILE A 587 3.35 -33.20 -37.49
CA ILE A 587 3.36 -32.48 -38.78
C ILE A 587 4.77 -32.08 -39.18
N ALA A 588 5.60 -31.57 -38.27
CA ALA A 588 7.00 -31.26 -38.57
C ALA A 588 7.78 -32.52 -39.01
N SER A 589 7.57 -33.64 -38.31
CA SER A 589 8.19 -34.93 -38.67
C SER A 589 7.77 -35.41 -40.07
N LEU A 590 6.50 -35.26 -40.45
CA LEU A 590 6.01 -35.68 -41.76
C LEU A 590 6.40 -34.71 -42.88
N THR A 591 6.39 -33.41 -42.61
CA THR A 591 6.76 -32.38 -43.60
C THR A 591 8.18 -32.60 -44.13
N ASN A 592 9.13 -32.98 -43.26
CA ASN A 592 10.50 -33.34 -43.67
C ASN A 592 10.58 -34.59 -44.56
N VAL A 593 9.60 -35.49 -44.45
CA VAL A 593 9.52 -36.70 -45.28
C VAL A 593 8.83 -36.39 -46.62
N MET A 594 7.80 -35.54 -46.58
CA MET A 594 6.84 -35.32 -47.66
C MET A 594 7.18 -34.17 -48.61
N ASN A 595 7.86 -33.10 -48.14
CA ASN A 595 8.17 -31.93 -48.99
C ASN A 595 9.29 -32.17 -50.02
N ASP A 596 10.01 -33.28 -49.88
CA ASP A 596 11.13 -33.65 -50.74
C ASP A 596 10.81 -34.87 -51.63
N GLU A 597 9.52 -35.19 -51.82
CA GLU A 597 9.16 -36.36 -52.62
C GLU A 597 9.55 -36.17 -54.09
N LEU A 598 10.54 -36.98 -54.50
CA LEU A 598 10.97 -37.36 -55.86
C LEU A 598 12.25 -36.72 -56.44
N TYR A 599 13.08 -36.00 -55.66
CA TYR A 599 14.43 -35.64 -56.11
C TYR A 599 15.49 -35.70 -54.99
N GLY A 600 16.75 -35.98 -55.36
CA GLY A 600 17.89 -35.99 -54.44
C GLY A 600 17.94 -37.22 -53.53
N SER A 601 18.27 -37.04 -52.25
CA SER A 601 18.38 -38.12 -51.23
C SER A 601 17.09 -38.87 -50.95
N ASN A 602 15.97 -38.40 -51.50
CA ASN A 602 14.62 -38.93 -51.31
C ASN A 602 14.07 -39.58 -52.60
N ASP A 603 14.91 -39.72 -53.62
CA ASP A 603 14.68 -40.64 -54.73
C ASP A 603 14.39 -42.05 -54.18
N PRO A 604 13.32 -42.73 -54.63
CA PRO A 604 12.93 -44.02 -54.08
C PRO A 604 14.04 -45.08 -54.20
N GLN A 605 14.83 -45.06 -55.28
CA GLN A 605 15.95 -45.98 -55.42
C GLN A 605 17.08 -45.61 -54.44
N LEU A 606 17.42 -44.33 -54.32
CA LEU A 606 18.48 -43.88 -53.41
C LEU A 606 18.12 -44.16 -51.94
N ARG A 607 16.86 -43.95 -51.53
CA ARG A 607 16.39 -44.28 -50.17
C ARG A 607 16.40 -45.77 -49.89
N ALA A 608 15.91 -46.58 -50.83
CA ALA A 608 15.99 -48.04 -50.70
C ALA A 608 17.45 -48.51 -50.49
N LYS A 609 18.40 -47.93 -51.22
CA LYS A 609 19.84 -48.20 -51.07
C LYS A 609 20.39 -47.73 -49.72
N MET A 610 20.00 -46.53 -49.26
CA MET A 610 20.42 -45.98 -47.96
C MET A 610 19.88 -46.78 -46.77
N GLU A 611 18.60 -47.17 -46.79
CA GLU A 611 18.00 -48.00 -45.74
C GLU A 611 18.63 -49.38 -45.68
N THR A 612 18.87 -49.99 -46.84
CA THR A 612 19.61 -51.26 -46.95
C THR A 612 20.98 -51.15 -46.31
N GLY A 613 21.75 -50.12 -46.67
CA GLY A 613 23.07 -49.91 -46.08
C GLY A 613 23.04 -49.71 -44.57
N LYS A 614 22.07 -48.95 -44.05
CA LYS A 614 21.90 -48.78 -42.59
C LYS A 614 21.61 -50.12 -41.89
N ASN A 615 20.78 -50.95 -42.48
CA ASN A 615 20.41 -52.24 -41.89
C ASN A 615 21.58 -53.23 -41.91
N GLU A 616 22.34 -53.28 -43.02
CA GLU A 616 23.53 -54.13 -43.11
C GLU A 616 24.65 -53.69 -42.17
N HIS A 617 24.86 -52.38 -42.00
CA HIS A 617 25.77 -51.86 -40.98
C HIS A 617 25.36 -52.33 -39.59
N LYS A 618 24.09 -52.13 -39.21
CA LYS A 618 23.57 -52.59 -37.91
C LYS A 618 23.72 -54.10 -37.71
N ARG A 619 23.41 -54.91 -38.73
CA ARG A 619 23.51 -56.38 -38.67
C ARG A 619 24.96 -56.84 -38.46
N ILE A 620 25.90 -56.30 -39.23
CA ILE A 620 27.32 -56.66 -39.12
C ILE A 620 27.92 -56.13 -37.81
N GLN A 621 27.51 -54.94 -37.36
CA GLN A 621 27.95 -54.35 -36.10
C GLN A 621 27.39 -55.05 -34.87
N ALA A 622 26.19 -55.64 -34.96
CA ALA A 622 25.58 -56.40 -33.86
C ALA A 622 26.20 -57.80 -33.68
N ASP A 623 26.86 -58.33 -34.70
CA ASP A 623 27.53 -59.63 -34.64
C ASP A 623 28.93 -59.48 -34.00
N SER A 624 29.06 -59.92 -32.75
CA SER A 624 30.30 -59.78 -31.97
C SER A 624 31.51 -60.53 -32.56
N SER A 625 31.27 -61.52 -33.42
CA SER A 625 32.34 -62.20 -34.18
C SER A 625 32.87 -61.34 -35.33
N LYS A 626 32.08 -60.35 -35.74
CA LYS A 626 32.34 -59.44 -36.87
C LYS A 626 32.76 -58.05 -36.40
N CYS A 627 32.31 -57.65 -35.22
CA CYS A 627 32.60 -56.35 -34.65
C CYS A 627 32.74 -56.39 -33.13
N THR A 628 33.87 -55.90 -32.60
CA THR A 628 34.09 -55.80 -31.15
C THR A 628 33.53 -54.48 -30.59
N VAL A 629 33.72 -53.37 -31.31
CA VAL A 629 33.14 -52.06 -30.97
C VAL A 629 32.66 -51.39 -32.25
N ALA A 630 31.38 -51.00 -32.27
CA ALA A 630 30.74 -50.34 -33.40
C ALA A 630 30.80 -48.81 -33.30
N GLU A 631 30.83 -48.13 -34.44
CA GLU A 631 30.70 -46.67 -34.58
C GLU A 631 31.69 -45.87 -33.71
N LEU A 632 32.94 -46.34 -33.64
CA LEU A 632 33.97 -45.75 -32.79
C LEU A 632 34.42 -44.40 -33.34
N SER A 633 34.33 -43.36 -32.51
CA SER A 633 34.80 -42.02 -32.87
C SER A 633 36.24 -41.78 -32.38
N VAL A 634 37.16 -41.56 -33.32
CA VAL A 634 38.58 -41.28 -33.08
C VAL A 634 38.97 -40.01 -33.84
N GLY A 635 39.36 -38.97 -33.10
CA GLY A 635 39.62 -37.65 -33.69
C GLY A 635 38.36 -37.05 -34.30
N ASN A 636 38.44 -36.62 -35.57
CA ASN A 636 37.32 -36.06 -36.34
C ASN A 636 36.58 -37.11 -37.19
N ARG A 637 36.86 -38.40 -36.99
CA ARG A 637 36.36 -39.48 -37.83
C ARG A 637 35.60 -40.52 -37.02
N ARG A 638 34.50 -41.00 -37.60
CA ARG A 638 33.75 -42.16 -37.10
C ARG A 638 34.13 -43.38 -37.94
N ILE A 639 34.56 -44.44 -37.28
CA ILE A 639 34.95 -45.72 -37.88
C ILE A 639 33.77 -46.67 -37.70
N ASP A 640 33.37 -47.36 -38.77
CA ASP A 640 32.20 -48.24 -38.73
C ASP A 640 32.34 -49.31 -37.64
N CYS A 641 33.52 -49.92 -37.52
CA CYS A 641 33.78 -50.97 -36.55
C CYS A 641 35.28 -51.20 -36.27
N ILE A 642 35.60 -51.61 -35.03
CA ILE A 642 36.89 -52.24 -34.68
C ILE A 642 36.65 -53.71 -34.32
N ARG A 643 37.38 -54.63 -34.95
CA ARG A 643 37.38 -56.06 -34.60
C ARG A 643 38.71 -56.45 -33.97
N VAL A 644 38.67 -57.00 -32.77
CA VAL A 644 39.85 -57.47 -32.04
C VAL A 644 40.00 -58.97 -32.22
N ASP A 645 41.18 -59.41 -32.65
CA ASP A 645 41.49 -60.82 -32.87
C ASP A 645 42.92 -61.12 -32.39
N GLY A 646 43.01 -61.74 -31.21
CA GLY A 646 44.26 -61.91 -30.50
C GLY A 646 44.94 -60.57 -30.21
N ASN A 647 46.14 -60.37 -30.77
CA ASN A 647 46.93 -59.15 -30.65
C ASN A 647 46.83 -58.21 -31.87
N VAL A 648 45.84 -58.42 -32.74
CA VAL A 648 45.62 -57.59 -33.93
C VAL A 648 44.24 -56.92 -33.83
N CYS A 649 44.19 -55.61 -34.10
CA CYS A 649 42.92 -54.90 -34.29
C CYS A 649 42.71 -54.61 -35.77
N TYR A 650 41.57 -55.03 -36.29
CA TYR A 650 41.15 -54.72 -37.65
C TYR A 650 40.29 -53.46 -37.62
N VAL A 651 40.67 -52.48 -38.43
CA VAL A 651 39.85 -51.30 -38.73
C VAL A 651 38.91 -51.72 -39.84
N VAL A 652 37.64 -51.89 -39.48
CA VAL A 652 36.63 -52.46 -40.36
C VAL A 652 35.78 -51.32 -40.92
N GLU A 653 35.74 -51.21 -42.25
CA GLU A 653 34.76 -50.38 -42.95
C GLU A 653 33.76 -51.28 -43.66
N ILE A 654 32.48 -50.91 -43.58
CA ILE A 654 31.38 -51.67 -44.18
C ILE A 654 30.91 -50.92 -45.42
N LYS A 655 30.85 -51.60 -46.56
CA LYS A 655 30.48 -51.01 -47.86
C LYS A 655 29.63 -51.94 -48.71
N PRO A 656 28.80 -51.41 -49.62
CA PRO A 656 28.15 -52.26 -50.61
C PRO A 656 29.19 -52.87 -51.56
N ASN A 657 28.94 -54.08 -52.07
CA ASN A 657 29.86 -54.82 -52.93
C ASN A 657 29.87 -54.27 -54.37
N ASN A 658 30.48 -53.10 -54.58
CA ASN A 658 30.81 -52.59 -55.91
C ASN A 658 32.18 -51.90 -55.91
N ASP A 659 32.83 -51.85 -57.06
CA ASP A 659 34.22 -51.38 -57.19
C ASP A 659 34.43 -49.97 -56.62
N LYS A 660 33.51 -49.05 -56.92
CA LYS A 660 33.59 -47.66 -56.44
C LYS A 660 33.48 -47.58 -54.91
N ALA A 661 32.58 -48.35 -54.32
CA ALA A 661 32.40 -48.41 -52.88
C ALA A 661 33.55 -49.13 -52.18
N ARG A 662 34.13 -50.16 -52.81
CA ARG A 662 35.33 -50.86 -52.33
C ARG A 662 36.54 -49.94 -52.30
N VAL A 663 36.79 -49.18 -53.37
CA VAL A 663 37.89 -48.20 -53.45
C VAL A 663 37.74 -47.16 -52.33
N ARG A 664 36.55 -46.55 -52.21
CA ARG A 664 36.27 -45.60 -51.13
C ARG A 664 36.42 -46.22 -49.75
N GLY A 665 35.92 -47.43 -49.55
CA GLY A 665 36.06 -48.17 -48.29
C GLY A 665 37.51 -48.33 -47.90
N ASN A 666 38.37 -48.77 -48.82
CA ASN A 666 39.80 -48.92 -48.57
C ASN A 666 40.48 -47.58 -48.24
N GLU A 667 40.16 -46.49 -48.95
CA GLU A 667 40.64 -45.14 -48.61
C GLU A 667 40.20 -44.72 -47.21
N GLN A 668 38.95 -45.04 -46.86
CA GLN A 668 38.34 -44.72 -45.57
C GLN A 668 38.98 -45.52 -44.42
N ILE A 669 39.33 -46.79 -44.63
CA ILE A 669 40.05 -47.62 -43.67
C ILE A 669 41.45 -47.07 -43.42
N LYS A 670 42.20 -46.75 -44.49
CA LYS A 670 43.56 -46.18 -44.38
C LYS A 670 43.56 -44.89 -43.58
N ALA A 671 42.67 -43.97 -43.94
CA ALA A 671 42.50 -42.73 -43.19
C ALA A 671 42.05 -43.00 -41.73
N GLY A 672 41.29 -44.05 -41.47
CA GLY A 672 40.94 -44.50 -40.12
C GLY A 672 42.17 -44.99 -39.33
N ILE A 673 43.02 -45.82 -39.93
CA ILE A 673 44.28 -46.31 -39.35
C ILE A 673 45.22 -45.14 -39.04
N ASP A 674 45.36 -44.18 -39.95
CA ASP A 674 46.19 -42.99 -39.73
C ASP A 674 45.67 -42.18 -38.54
N ASN A 675 44.36 -41.93 -38.47
CA ASN A 675 43.74 -41.23 -37.35
C ASN A 675 43.90 -41.97 -36.01
N ILE A 676 43.78 -43.30 -36.00
CA ILE A 676 44.04 -44.09 -34.78
C ILE A 676 45.51 -44.01 -34.40
N THR A 677 46.42 -44.17 -35.37
CA THR A 677 47.87 -44.13 -35.12
C THR A 677 48.30 -42.78 -34.55
N ASP A 678 47.79 -41.68 -35.12
CA ASP A 678 48.03 -40.33 -34.62
C ASP A 678 47.42 -40.13 -33.23
N ALA A 679 46.20 -40.62 -32.99
CA ALA A 679 45.54 -40.50 -31.69
C ALA A 679 46.21 -41.34 -30.58
N LEU A 680 46.91 -42.42 -30.96
CA LEU A 680 47.71 -43.24 -30.06
C LEU A 680 49.15 -42.70 -29.88
N ARG A 681 49.56 -41.68 -30.64
CA ARG A 681 50.91 -41.10 -30.55
C ARG A 681 51.16 -40.55 -29.14
N GLY A 682 52.27 -40.98 -28.53
CA GLY A 682 52.66 -40.57 -27.17
C GLY A 682 52.10 -41.47 -26.06
N LYS A 683 51.26 -42.44 -26.39
CA LYS A 683 50.87 -43.51 -25.46
C LYS A 683 52.00 -44.54 -25.38
N THR A 684 52.40 -44.92 -24.18
CA THR A 684 53.52 -45.86 -23.97
C THR A 684 53.12 -47.12 -23.21
N LYS A 685 51.98 -47.09 -22.52
CA LYS A 685 51.46 -48.22 -21.71
C LYS A 685 50.00 -48.50 -22.03
N ARG A 686 49.59 -49.77 -22.01
CA ARG A 686 48.19 -50.19 -22.23
C ARG A 686 47.21 -49.55 -21.25
N ALA A 687 47.66 -49.27 -20.03
CA ALA A 687 46.86 -48.60 -19.00
C ALA A 687 46.42 -47.18 -19.40
N GLU A 688 47.14 -46.52 -20.33
CA GLU A 688 46.85 -45.16 -20.79
C GLU A 688 45.76 -45.11 -21.88
N LEU A 689 45.32 -46.27 -22.36
CA LEU A 689 44.24 -46.44 -23.33
C LEU A 689 42.92 -46.62 -22.57
N THR A 690 42.16 -45.54 -22.42
CA THR A 690 40.87 -45.51 -21.70
C THR A 690 39.76 -44.95 -22.59
N GLY A 691 38.49 -45.16 -22.21
CA GLY A 691 37.34 -44.69 -22.97
C GLY A 691 37.33 -45.27 -24.39
N ASN A 692 37.20 -44.43 -25.41
CA ASN A 692 37.17 -44.84 -26.81
C ASN A 692 38.45 -45.59 -27.27
N PHE A 693 39.56 -45.48 -26.55
CA PHE A 693 40.80 -46.19 -26.91
C PHE A 693 40.97 -47.55 -26.23
N GLU A 694 40.10 -47.90 -25.29
CA GLU A 694 40.21 -49.13 -24.50
C GLU A 694 40.20 -50.39 -25.36
N VAL A 695 39.44 -50.38 -26.47
CA VAL A 695 39.37 -51.49 -27.44
C VAL A 695 40.74 -51.85 -28.02
N PHE A 696 41.68 -50.91 -28.09
CA PHE A 696 43.00 -51.14 -28.66
C PHE A 696 44.00 -51.78 -27.68
N ARG A 697 43.67 -51.94 -26.39
CA ARG A 697 44.59 -52.53 -25.39
C ARG A 697 45.13 -53.90 -25.80
N ALA A 698 44.28 -54.73 -26.40
CA ALA A 698 44.65 -56.08 -26.83
C ALA A 698 45.69 -56.09 -27.95
N CYS A 699 45.65 -55.09 -28.84
CA CYS A 699 46.54 -54.99 -29.99
C CYS A 699 47.67 -53.95 -29.84
N PHE A 700 47.73 -53.26 -28.70
CA PHE A 700 48.79 -52.32 -28.39
C PHE A 700 50.04 -53.05 -27.86
N ASP A 701 51.17 -52.83 -28.53
CA ASP A 701 52.47 -53.35 -28.13
C ASP A 701 53.26 -52.23 -27.41
N GLU A 702 53.47 -52.41 -26.10
CA GLU A 702 54.20 -51.44 -25.28
C GLU A 702 55.67 -51.33 -25.67
N GLY A 703 56.28 -52.41 -26.19
CA GLY A 703 57.67 -52.40 -26.65
C GLY A 703 57.87 -51.66 -27.97
N ALA A 704 56.85 -51.66 -28.83
CA ALA A 704 56.86 -50.98 -30.11
C ALA A 704 56.12 -49.62 -30.11
N THR A 705 55.54 -49.23 -28.97
CA THR A 705 54.71 -48.03 -28.74
C THR A 705 53.66 -47.77 -29.83
N LYS A 706 53.11 -48.85 -30.40
CA LYS A 706 52.13 -48.80 -31.49
C LYS A 706 51.12 -49.93 -31.38
N ALA A 707 49.92 -49.70 -31.94
CA ALA A 707 48.93 -50.77 -32.13
C ALA A 707 49.21 -51.54 -33.41
N THR A 708 49.01 -52.86 -33.36
CA THR A 708 49.03 -53.72 -34.55
C THR A 708 47.68 -53.61 -35.25
N LEU A 709 47.58 -52.66 -36.18
CA LEU A 709 46.36 -52.39 -36.94
C LEU A 709 46.42 -53.08 -38.32
N LYS A 710 45.28 -53.64 -38.76
CA LYS A 710 45.11 -54.17 -40.12
C LYS A 710 43.86 -53.62 -40.77
N GLU A 711 43.88 -53.54 -42.10
CA GLU A 711 42.74 -53.15 -42.91
C GLU A 711 41.78 -54.33 -43.06
N GLU A 712 40.47 -54.11 -42.88
CA GLU A 712 39.45 -55.10 -43.19
C GLU A 712 38.24 -54.43 -43.86
N LEU A 713 38.10 -54.60 -45.17
CA LEU A 713 36.91 -54.14 -45.88
C LEU A 713 35.87 -55.26 -45.86
N ARG A 714 34.74 -55.01 -45.21
CA ARG A 714 33.58 -55.89 -45.28
C ARG A 714 32.60 -55.37 -46.29
N VAL A 715 32.29 -56.21 -47.27
CA VAL A 715 31.29 -55.88 -48.27
C VAL A 715 29.98 -56.60 -47.97
N TYR A 716 28.86 -55.93 -48.26
CA TYR A 716 27.54 -56.54 -48.29
C TYR A 716 26.94 -56.43 -49.69
N GLU A 717 26.17 -57.44 -50.09
CA GLU A 717 25.38 -57.34 -51.30
C GLU A 717 24.23 -56.38 -51.06
N LEU A 718 24.08 -55.40 -51.94
CA LEU A 718 22.90 -54.53 -51.93
C LEU A 718 21.63 -55.37 -52.17
N CYS A 719 21.80 -56.46 -52.93
CA CYS A 719 20.79 -57.41 -53.36
C CYS A 719 21.33 -58.86 -53.20
N PRO A 720 21.20 -59.48 -52.02
CA PRO A 720 21.60 -60.87 -51.80
C PRO A 720 20.68 -61.85 -52.58
N PRO A 721 21.15 -63.05 -52.96
CA PRO A 721 20.35 -64.05 -53.66
C PRO A 721 19.10 -64.45 -52.85
N ASP A 722 18.02 -64.78 -53.56
CA ASP A 722 16.65 -64.93 -53.05
C ASP A 722 16.53 -65.64 -51.68
N GLY A 723 15.87 -64.98 -50.73
CA GLY A 723 15.34 -65.60 -49.51
C GLY A 723 15.95 -65.19 -48.16
N GLU A 724 17.07 -64.46 -48.13
CA GLU A 724 17.71 -64.07 -46.84
C GLU A 724 17.19 -62.76 -46.23
N LEU A 725 16.42 -61.96 -46.98
CA LEU A 725 16.10 -60.58 -46.58
C LEU A 725 14.91 -60.39 -45.62
N PHE A 726 14.15 -61.45 -45.33
CA PHE A 726 12.84 -61.33 -44.67
C PHE A 726 12.79 -61.75 -43.20
N ARG A 727 13.90 -62.18 -42.58
CA ARG A 727 13.84 -62.75 -41.22
C ARG A 727 13.87 -61.72 -40.08
N ASP A 728 14.38 -60.51 -40.30
CA ASP A 728 14.66 -59.57 -39.18
C ASP A 728 13.88 -58.25 -39.23
N PHE A 729 12.84 -58.14 -40.06
CA PHE A 729 11.99 -56.92 -40.12
C PHE A 729 10.89 -56.87 -39.04
N VAL A 730 11.09 -57.56 -37.92
CA VAL A 730 10.28 -57.35 -36.71
C VAL A 730 11.16 -56.65 -35.68
N VAL A 731 10.86 -55.38 -35.45
CA VAL A 731 11.20 -54.68 -34.20
C VAL A 731 9.85 -54.24 -33.61
N PRO A 732 9.61 -54.44 -32.29
CA PRO A 732 8.32 -54.28 -31.61
C PRO A 732 7.65 -52.91 -31.77
#